data_AF-A0A0X8HD07-F1
#
_entry.id   AF-A0A0X8HD07-F1
#
_cell.length_a   1.000
_cell.length_b   1.000
_cell.length_c   1.000
_cell.angle_alpha   90.00
_cell.angle_beta   90.00
_cell.angle_gamma   90.00
#
_symmetry.space_group_name_H-M   'P 1'
#
loop_
_entity.id
_entity.type
_entity.pdbx_description
1 polymer ?
#
loop_
_entity_poly.entity_id
_entity_poly.type
_entity_poly.pdbx_seq_one_letter_code
_entity_poly.pdbx_strand_id
1 'polypeptide(L)'
;MQRNQLADAGIGLGETLGQVVALHGPTGNADQGRRLVLNELRLRALDLHDDPALEVLDLRGCGRQHYLHLQLDRLPHLREIYLPCLAEGAILHLFNLDVPASLTVHGRVREIDADWQKGTLRLTHRQRSWEGVQLLGHDAKPDDLVDPPLAFPLNVVLSSELLQAATMDGALCLSGQGEWYLADASALERLVIDGPSVLRVSRAHALRSMQMCKPAHFEGTQLDALARLGTGEARCSLNAPAAAQYCMSFKGAAVLRGNMQALTLVDEWGEVQLHTPRLERLALSGATSLTLHNCGHLETVSLPEGLAIDCHGTVPTPLLHVARFFIDEATLKQALNRLAAGENELLDSVLTMLPQRAGAAFHGLTSLLQLAEQGLDAQALWHCRRMIAARQMMPRRRRQCIQLTDQDLARADGAWRWDLPRDRVDEGILADLQLWALCSPHSTDAQTYRKSLVASCNEGQKFQWIVRFGSRPDALSPLRQLMLEVLVKQQACGTLSLCLGGQDNTVNHRYLVRIMSHEPLTAEQRNALLGAVSEVAPWEELPQLVTTLLQRYPGPVRAFLIALSRNPDDWFHGRLPGRVGATRIRQARLQLTQLALMPGGWSGMTTNSRLNEPPTAASEAQAQVARNSAFEDPLGSYLTPPTHIRR
;
A
#
# COMPACT_ATOMS: atom_id res chain seq x y z
N MET A 1 22.95 1.15 64.97
CA MET A 1 21.91 1.83 65.78
C MET A 1 21.42 3.00 64.93
N GLN A 2 20.23 3.08 64.33
CA GLN A 2 18.90 2.59 64.67
C GLN A 2 18.35 1.67 63.57
N ARG A 3 17.96 0.45 63.95
CA ARG A 3 17.15 -0.49 63.15
C ARG A 3 15.72 -0.59 63.74
N ASN A 4 15.36 0.36 64.61
CA ASN A 4 14.22 0.30 65.53
C ASN A 4 13.23 1.47 65.36
N GLN A 5 12.80 1.78 64.13
CA GLN A 5 11.57 2.56 63.92
C GLN A 5 10.64 1.99 62.83
N LEU A 6 10.99 0.85 62.21
CA LEU A 6 10.11 0.14 61.27
C LEU A 6 9.35 -1.05 61.92
N ALA A 7 9.59 -1.31 63.20
CA ALA A 7 8.96 -2.43 63.92
C ALA A 7 7.55 -2.11 64.44
N ASP A 8 7.16 -0.84 64.56
CA ASP A 8 5.82 -0.45 65.07
C ASP A 8 4.75 -0.34 63.98
N ALA A 9 5.08 -0.58 62.70
CA ALA A 9 4.12 -0.60 61.59
C ALA A 9 3.97 -1.98 60.91
N GLY A 10 4.63 -3.04 61.42
CA GLY A 10 4.44 -4.41 60.90
C GLY A 10 4.91 -4.62 59.45
N ILE A 11 5.96 -3.94 58.98
CA ILE A 11 6.47 -4.07 57.60
C ILE A 11 7.82 -4.81 57.62
N GLY A 12 7.82 -6.06 57.18
CA GLY A 12 9.03 -6.85 56.92
C GLY A 12 9.32 -6.93 55.41
N LEU A 13 10.48 -6.44 54.98
CA LEU A 13 10.97 -6.61 53.60
C LEU A 13 11.91 -7.83 53.54
N GLY A 14 11.51 -8.86 52.80
CA GLY A 14 12.31 -10.06 52.55
C GLY A 14 13.29 -9.87 51.39
N GLU A 15 14.56 -10.21 51.61
CA GLU A 15 15.60 -10.22 50.58
C GLU A 15 15.45 -11.43 49.64
N THR A 16 14.60 -11.33 48.61
CA THR A 16 14.67 -12.24 47.45
C THR A 16 14.25 -11.57 46.16
N LEU A 17 15.08 -11.75 45.12
CA LEU A 17 14.88 -11.25 43.75
C LEU A 17 13.50 -11.62 43.19
N GLY A 18 12.68 -10.61 42.90
CA GLY A 18 11.52 -10.72 42.01
C GLY A 18 10.16 -10.98 42.68
N GLN A 19 10.04 -10.91 44.01
CA GLN A 19 8.72 -10.96 44.65
C GLN A 19 8.00 -9.62 44.55
N VAL A 20 6.78 -9.64 43.98
CA VAL A 20 5.80 -8.56 44.14
C VAL A 20 5.43 -8.50 45.62
N VAL A 21 5.83 -7.43 46.30
CA VAL A 21 5.48 -7.21 47.71
C VAL A 21 4.24 -6.33 47.73
N ALA A 22 3.08 -6.93 47.99
CA ALA A 22 1.87 -6.18 48.27
C ALA A 22 1.90 -5.71 49.72
N LEU A 23 1.84 -4.39 49.94
CA LEU A 23 1.68 -3.79 51.26
C LEU A 23 0.19 -3.51 51.48
N HIS A 24 -0.32 -3.88 52.65
CA HIS A 24 -1.71 -3.65 53.04
C HIS A 24 -1.78 -2.69 54.23
N GLY A 25 -2.57 -1.63 54.13
CA GLY A 25 -2.73 -0.60 55.16
C GLY A 25 -2.42 0.82 54.63
N PRO A 26 -2.54 1.87 55.47
CA PRO A 26 -2.17 3.23 55.10
C PRO A 26 -0.73 3.26 54.59
N THR A 27 -0.52 3.84 53.41
CA THR A 27 0.78 3.73 52.72
C THR A 27 1.78 4.76 53.21
N GLY A 28 1.32 5.92 53.68
CA GLY A 28 2.20 7.00 54.13
C GLY A 28 3.02 6.64 55.38
N ASN A 29 4.33 6.86 55.29
CA ASN A 29 5.31 6.60 56.35
C ASN A 29 5.94 7.87 56.93
N ALA A 30 5.52 9.05 56.44
CA ALA A 30 5.96 10.36 56.88
C ALA A 30 4.78 11.34 56.95
N ASP A 31 5.01 12.52 57.53
CA ASP A 31 4.04 13.64 57.61
C ASP A 31 2.65 13.23 58.13
N GLN A 32 2.65 12.42 59.20
CA GLN A 32 1.43 11.87 59.82
C GLN A 32 0.62 10.97 58.88
N GLY A 33 1.30 10.24 57.98
CA GLY A 33 0.67 9.33 57.02
C GLY A 33 0.28 9.98 55.69
N ARG A 34 0.59 11.26 55.50
CA ARG A 34 0.27 12.00 54.25
C ARG A 34 1.36 11.93 53.20
N ARG A 35 2.56 11.48 53.56
CA ARG A 35 3.68 11.31 52.64
C ARG A 35 4.19 9.88 52.65
N LEU A 36 4.37 9.31 51.47
CA LEU A 36 5.07 8.05 51.25
C LEU A 36 6.46 8.33 50.71
N VAL A 37 7.50 8.01 51.49
CA VAL A 37 8.90 8.08 51.08
C VAL A 37 9.44 6.67 50.84
N LEU A 38 9.90 6.37 49.63
CA LEU A 38 10.54 5.10 49.28
C LEU A 38 11.98 5.30 48.83
N ASN A 39 12.88 4.47 49.38
CA ASN A 39 14.32 4.50 49.10
C ASN A 39 14.81 3.16 48.49
N GLU A 40 13.92 2.44 47.81
CA GLU A 40 14.24 1.13 47.24
C GLU A 40 14.98 1.31 45.90
N LEU A 41 16.30 1.06 45.92
CA LEU A 41 17.20 1.34 44.79
C LEU A 41 16.86 0.57 43.51
N ARG A 42 16.11 -0.53 43.62
CA ARG A 42 15.73 -1.40 42.49
C ARG A 42 14.23 -1.36 42.16
N LEU A 43 13.48 -0.41 42.69
CA LEU A 43 12.06 -0.25 42.42
C LEU A 43 11.83 -0.02 40.92
N ARG A 44 11.11 -0.91 40.23
CA ARG A 44 10.79 -0.76 38.80
C ARG A 44 9.31 -0.48 38.52
N ALA A 45 8.47 -0.90 39.45
CA ALA A 45 7.03 -0.70 39.40
C ALA A 45 6.53 -0.45 40.82
N LEU A 46 5.53 0.41 40.96
CA LEU A 46 4.83 0.67 42.22
C LEU A 46 3.35 0.83 41.93
N ASP A 47 2.55 -0.01 42.59
CA ASP A 47 1.11 0.03 42.51
C ASP A 47 0.57 0.51 43.87
N LEU A 48 -0.16 1.62 43.85
CA LEU A 48 -0.81 2.21 45.02
C LEU A 48 -2.31 2.26 44.77
N HIS A 49 -3.08 1.72 45.70
CA HIS A 49 -4.53 1.60 45.60
C HIS A 49 -5.18 2.07 46.90
N ASP A 50 -6.26 2.83 46.79
CA ASP A 50 -7.18 3.12 47.91
C ASP A 50 -6.53 3.79 49.14
N ASP A 51 -5.63 4.76 48.93
CA ASP A 51 -5.11 5.59 50.03
C ASP A 51 -5.74 6.99 50.01
N PRO A 52 -6.72 7.27 50.90
CA PRO A 52 -7.39 8.56 50.95
C PRO A 52 -6.55 9.64 51.63
N ALA A 53 -5.46 9.31 52.33
CA ALA A 53 -4.68 10.28 53.09
C ALA A 53 -3.39 10.72 52.37
N LEU A 54 -2.94 9.96 51.37
CA LEU A 54 -1.70 10.23 50.66
C LEU A 54 -1.78 11.53 49.84
N GLU A 55 -0.94 12.50 50.20
CA GLU A 55 -0.78 13.78 49.52
C GLU A 55 0.49 13.82 48.66
N VAL A 56 1.57 13.16 49.11
CA VAL A 56 2.90 13.24 48.46
C VAL A 56 3.55 11.86 48.31
N LEU A 57 3.98 11.54 47.09
CA LEU A 57 4.79 10.37 46.77
C LEU A 57 6.24 10.79 46.48
N ASP A 58 7.18 10.47 47.36
CA ASP A 58 8.59 10.81 47.21
C ASP A 58 9.46 9.57 46.93
N LEU A 59 9.94 9.48 45.69
CA LEU A 59 10.74 8.37 45.18
C LEU A 59 12.18 8.80 44.83
N ARG A 60 12.61 10.00 45.24
CA ARG A 60 13.96 10.52 44.92
C ARG A 60 15.08 9.63 45.43
N GLY A 61 14.85 8.92 46.52
CA GLY A 61 15.80 7.99 47.11
C GLY A 61 15.94 6.65 46.40
N CYS A 62 15.14 6.36 45.36
CA CYS A 62 15.20 5.10 44.60
C CYS A 62 16.39 5.01 43.62
N GLY A 63 17.33 5.96 43.65
CA GLY A 63 18.57 5.93 42.87
C GLY A 63 18.39 6.27 41.38
N ARG A 64 19.37 5.87 40.55
CA ARG A 64 19.35 6.06 39.09
C ARG A 64 18.82 4.82 38.40
N GLN A 65 17.84 4.99 37.51
CA GLN A 65 17.16 3.88 36.84
C GLN A 65 16.83 4.21 35.37
N HIS A 66 16.46 3.20 34.57
CA HIS A 66 16.08 3.42 33.17
C HIS A 66 14.65 3.96 33.03
N TYR A 67 13.67 3.27 33.62
CA TYR A 67 12.26 3.62 33.63
C TYR A 67 11.63 3.20 34.96
N LEU A 68 10.46 3.76 35.27
CA LEU A 68 9.65 3.43 36.43
C LEU A 68 8.17 3.39 36.02
N HIS A 69 7.46 2.34 36.40
CA HIS A 69 6.03 2.21 36.19
C HIS A 69 5.29 2.58 37.48
N LEU A 70 4.33 3.50 37.42
CA LEU A 70 3.47 3.83 38.55
C LEU A 70 2.02 3.54 38.17
N GLN A 71 1.33 2.74 38.99
CA GLN A 71 -0.11 2.56 38.91
C GLN A 71 -0.74 3.16 40.16
N LEU A 72 -1.48 4.24 39.99
CA LEU A 72 -2.01 5.07 41.07
C LEU A 72 -3.54 5.07 40.96
N ASP A 73 -4.20 4.32 41.84
CA ASP A 73 -5.64 4.09 41.80
C ASP A 73 -6.31 4.64 43.07
N ARG A 74 -7.33 5.48 42.88
CA ARG A 74 -8.17 6.07 43.92
C ARG A 74 -7.35 6.76 45.01
N LEU A 75 -6.51 7.71 44.59
CA LEU A 75 -5.69 8.57 45.44
C LEU A 75 -6.20 10.03 45.38
N PRO A 76 -7.32 10.37 46.03
CA PRO A 76 -8.03 11.64 45.82
C PRO A 76 -7.28 12.89 46.31
N HIS A 77 -6.29 12.74 47.19
CA HIS A 77 -5.54 13.86 47.76
C HIS A 77 -4.10 13.96 47.26
N LEU A 78 -3.68 13.08 46.35
CA LEU A 78 -2.32 13.11 45.81
C LEU A 78 -2.10 14.39 44.99
N ARG A 79 -1.11 15.17 45.39
CA ARG A 79 -0.77 16.48 44.80
C ARG A 79 0.64 16.56 44.26
N GLU A 80 1.56 15.76 44.79
CA GLU A 80 2.97 15.80 44.38
C GLU A 80 3.56 14.40 44.21
N ILE A 81 4.27 14.20 43.10
CA ILE A 81 5.12 13.03 42.86
C ILE A 81 6.53 13.52 42.58
N TYR A 82 7.51 13.06 43.38
CA TYR A 82 8.92 13.28 43.12
C TYR A 82 9.56 12.01 42.59
N LEU A 83 9.84 11.99 41.29
CA LEU A 83 10.44 10.83 40.61
C LEU A 83 11.95 10.73 40.89
N PRO A 84 12.52 9.51 40.81
CA PRO A 84 13.97 9.33 40.81
C PRO A 84 14.61 9.85 39.52
N CYS A 85 15.93 9.75 39.43
CA CYS A 85 16.66 10.10 38.21
C CYS A 85 16.48 8.98 37.16
N LEU A 86 15.62 9.24 36.17
CA LEU A 86 15.24 8.30 35.12
C LEU A 86 15.86 8.64 33.75
N ALA A 87 16.44 7.65 33.06
CA ALA A 87 17.00 7.85 31.72
C ALA A 87 15.91 8.05 30.65
N GLU A 88 14.89 7.19 30.64
CA GLU A 88 13.78 7.20 29.67
C GLU A 88 12.49 7.83 30.22
N GLY A 89 12.43 8.11 31.53
CA GLY A 89 11.26 8.69 32.21
C GLY A 89 10.29 7.65 32.77
N ALA A 90 9.32 8.13 33.53
CA ALA A 90 8.27 7.32 34.16
C ALA A 90 7.06 7.11 33.23
N ILE A 91 6.37 6.01 33.42
CA ILE A 91 5.06 5.74 32.83
C ILE A 91 4.05 5.79 33.98
N LEU A 92 3.07 6.68 33.88
CA LEU A 92 2.09 6.95 34.93
C LEU A 92 0.72 6.45 34.49
N HIS A 93 0.13 5.55 35.27
CA HIS A 93 -1.26 5.15 35.15
C HIS A 93 -2.04 5.76 36.31
N LEU A 94 -2.99 6.65 36.02
CA LEU A 94 -3.77 7.37 37.02
C LEU A 94 -5.25 6.97 36.91
N PHE A 95 -5.81 6.37 37.95
CA PHE A 95 -7.21 5.95 37.96
C PHE A 95 -7.93 6.61 39.11
N ASN A 96 -8.93 7.46 38.83
CA ASN A 96 -9.77 8.05 39.86
C ASN A 96 -11.25 7.88 39.50
N LEU A 97 -12.15 7.95 40.48
CA LEU A 97 -13.59 7.94 40.19
C LEU A 97 -14.04 9.27 39.56
N ASP A 98 -13.61 10.37 40.15
CA ASP A 98 -13.87 11.73 39.70
C ASP A 98 -12.62 12.40 39.11
N VAL A 99 -12.80 13.57 38.50
CA VAL A 99 -11.66 14.42 38.08
C VAL A 99 -10.76 14.64 39.30
N PRO A 100 -9.46 14.32 39.23
CA PRO A 100 -8.56 14.43 40.39
C PRO A 100 -8.28 15.89 40.78
N ALA A 101 -7.73 16.08 41.97
CA ALA A 101 -7.09 17.33 42.35
C ALA A 101 -5.87 17.60 41.48
N SER A 102 -5.37 18.83 41.51
CA SER A 102 -4.19 19.22 40.75
C SER A 102 -2.95 18.45 41.23
N LEU A 103 -2.19 17.90 40.28
CA LEU A 103 -1.05 17.03 40.52
C LEU A 103 0.19 17.57 39.82
N THR A 104 1.28 17.72 40.58
CA THR A 104 2.59 18.09 40.05
C THR A 104 3.52 16.89 40.08
N VAL A 105 4.11 16.57 38.94
CA VAL A 105 5.11 15.52 38.80
C VAL A 105 6.47 16.14 38.54
N HIS A 106 7.37 15.97 39.50
CA HIS A 106 8.76 16.42 39.42
C HIS A 106 9.63 15.30 38.88
N GLY A 107 10.32 15.56 37.76
CA GLY A 107 11.21 14.61 37.10
C GLY A 107 10.73 14.19 35.73
N ARG A 108 11.37 13.17 35.14
CA ARG A 108 11.14 12.79 33.74
C ARG A 108 9.91 11.89 33.60
N VAL A 109 8.96 12.29 32.77
CA VAL A 109 7.73 11.55 32.43
C VAL A 109 7.70 11.24 30.94
N ARG A 110 7.40 9.99 30.58
CA ARG A 110 7.34 9.52 29.19
C ARG A 110 5.91 9.33 28.70
N GLU A 111 5.06 8.79 29.56
CA GLU A 111 3.68 8.45 29.26
C GLU A 111 2.80 8.72 30.47
N ILE A 112 1.60 9.23 30.19
CA ILE A 112 0.51 9.40 31.14
C ILE A 112 -0.70 8.74 30.51
N ASP A 113 -1.22 7.73 31.18
CA ASP A 113 -2.49 7.09 30.87
C ASP A 113 -3.39 7.31 32.09
N ALA A 114 -4.48 8.04 31.92
CA ALA A 114 -5.33 8.43 33.02
C ALA A 114 -6.80 8.24 32.67
N ASP A 115 -7.57 7.73 33.62
CA ASP A 115 -8.98 7.40 33.44
C ASP A 115 -9.79 7.81 34.68
N TRP A 116 -10.94 8.41 34.44
CA TRP A 116 -11.96 8.73 35.43
C TRP A 116 -13.35 8.70 34.80
N GLN A 117 -14.41 8.63 35.62
CA GLN A 117 -15.78 8.39 35.13
C GLN A 117 -16.25 9.37 34.04
N LYS A 118 -15.70 10.58 34.00
CA LYS A 118 -16.04 11.65 33.05
C LYS A 118 -15.04 11.84 31.91
N GLY A 119 -14.00 11.02 31.80
CA GLY A 119 -13.06 11.12 30.69
C GLY A 119 -11.78 10.31 30.85
N THR A 120 -11.12 10.08 29.72
CA THR A 120 -9.82 9.43 29.62
C THR A 120 -8.80 10.39 29.03
N LEU A 121 -7.55 10.27 29.43
CA LEU A 121 -6.41 11.03 28.94
C LEU A 121 -5.28 10.06 28.63
N ARG A 122 -4.77 10.08 27.41
CA ARG A 122 -3.53 9.38 27.08
C ARG A 122 -2.56 10.29 26.37
N LEU A 123 -1.42 10.52 27.00
CA LEU A 123 -0.33 11.34 26.48
C LEU A 123 0.92 10.48 26.37
N THR A 124 1.48 10.42 25.17
CA THR A 124 2.76 9.76 24.91
C THR A 124 3.60 10.65 24.02
N HIS A 125 4.85 10.88 24.39
CA HIS A 125 5.78 11.61 23.53
C HIS A 125 6.68 10.62 22.78
N ARG A 126 6.66 10.67 21.44
CA ARG A 126 7.25 9.62 20.58
C ARG A 126 8.78 9.54 20.60
N GLN A 127 9.48 10.61 21.02
CA GLN A 127 10.93 10.72 20.86
C GLN A 127 11.69 11.21 22.11
N ARG A 128 11.00 11.68 23.14
CA ARG A 128 11.56 12.36 24.34
C ARG A 128 10.61 12.23 25.52
N SER A 129 11.10 12.53 26.72
CA SER A 129 10.33 12.58 27.96
C SER A 129 10.18 14.04 28.41
N TRP A 130 9.08 14.39 29.07
CA TRP A 130 8.88 15.71 29.66
C TRP A 130 9.65 15.82 30.98
N GLU A 131 10.35 16.93 31.21
CA GLU A 131 11.10 17.19 32.45
C GLU A 131 10.22 17.86 33.51
N GLY A 132 9.05 17.27 33.74
CA GLY A 132 8.04 17.76 34.67
C GLY A 132 6.69 17.93 34.01
N VAL A 133 5.64 17.65 34.78
CA VAL A 133 4.26 17.72 34.31
C VAL A 133 3.38 18.35 35.38
N GLN A 134 2.50 19.24 34.97
CA GLN A 134 1.43 19.78 35.80
C GLN A 134 0.07 19.34 35.25
N LEU A 135 -0.71 18.62 36.07
CA LEU A 135 -2.10 18.32 35.81
C LEU A 135 -2.97 19.29 36.61
N LEU A 136 -3.78 20.09 35.94
CA LEU A 136 -4.71 21.04 36.52
C LEU A 136 -6.08 20.38 36.67
N GLY A 137 -6.40 20.05 37.93
CA GLY A 137 -7.57 19.28 38.33
C GLY A 137 -8.79 20.14 38.67
N HIS A 138 -9.66 19.62 39.52
CA HIS A 138 -10.90 20.31 39.92
C HIS A 138 -10.68 21.52 40.86
N ASP A 139 -9.51 21.62 41.49
CA ASP A 139 -9.14 22.67 42.44
C ASP A 139 -8.25 23.77 41.84
N ALA A 140 -7.91 23.65 40.55
CA ALA A 140 -7.19 24.66 39.79
C ALA A 140 -8.00 25.95 39.63
N LYS A 141 -7.31 27.08 39.48
CA LYS A 141 -7.90 28.42 39.39
C LYS A 141 -7.67 29.03 38.00
N PRO A 142 -8.54 29.95 37.55
CA PRO A 142 -8.35 30.63 36.27
C PRO A 142 -6.97 31.25 36.05
N ASP A 143 -6.37 31.81 37.11
CA ASP A 143 -5.05 32.42 37.06
C ASP A 143 -3.94 31.43 36.66
N ASP A 144 -4.11 30.12 36.95
CA ASP A 144 -3.17 29.07 36.57
C ASP A 144 -3.06 28.87 35.05
N LEU A 145 -4.03 29.39 34.28
CA LEU A 145 -4.05 29.31 32.81
C LEU A 145 -3.42 30.53 32.11
N VAL A 146 -3.35 31.66 32.81
CA VAL A 146 -2.92 32.96 32.25
C VAL A 146 -1.49 33.27 32.68
N ASP A 147 -1.13 33.00 33.93
CA ASP A 147 0.22 33.20 34.44
C ASP A 147 0.63 32.00 35.29
N PRO A 148 1.00 30.87 34.65
CA PRO A 148 1.32 29.66 35.40
C PRO A 148 2.50 29.96 36.34
N PRO A 149 2.35 29.74 37.66
CA PRO A 149 3.35 30.14 38.65
C PRO A 149 4.70 29.42 38.48
N LEU A 150 4.71 28.32 37.73
CA LEU A 150 5.88 27.51 37.41
C LEU A 150 5.85 27.17 35.91
N ALA A 151 6.95 27.41 35.21
CA ALA A 151 7.09 27.05 33.80
C ALA A 151 7.35 25.55 33.67
N PHE A 152 6.29 24.73 33.70
CA PHE A 152 6.41 23.30 33.40
C PHE A 152 6.47 23.04 31.89
N PRO A 153 7.28 22.07 31.43
CA PRO A 153 7.32 21.68 30.03
C PRO A 153 5.99 21.15 29.47
N LEU A 154 5.16 20.53 30.31
CA LEU A 154 3.83 20.04 29.95
C LEU A 154 2.80 20.46 31.00
N ASN A 155 1.74 21.13 30.54
CA ASN A 155 0.58 21.52 31.33
C ASN A 155 -0.67 20.83 30.76
N VAL A 156 -1.46 20.19 31.61
CA VAL A 156 -2.64 19.42 31.20
C VAL A 156 -3.85 19.92 31.97
N VAL A 157 -4.84 20.47 31.28
CA VAL A 157 -6.10 20.90 31.88
C VAL A 157 -7.12 19.79 31.80
N LEU A 158 -7.53 19.27 32.97
CA LEU A 158 -8.47 18.14 33.06
C LEU A 158 -9.94 18.59 33.15
N SER A 159 -10.17 19.78 33.70
CA SER A 159 -11.50 20.30 34.03
C SER A 159 -12.04 21.25 32.95
N SER A 160 -13.25 20.97 32.46
CA SER A 160 -13.96 21.84 31.51
C SER A 160 -14.47 23.13 32.18
N GLU A 161 -14.82 23.01 33.46
CA GLU A 161 -15.34 24.06 34.32
C GLU A 161 -14.27 25.14 34.54
N LEU A 162 -13.00 24.74 34.65
CA LEU A 162 -11.88 25.67 34.72
C LEU A 162 -11.77 26.53 33.46
N LEU A 163 -11.87 25.91 32.27
CA LEU A 163 -11.80 26.62 31.00
C LEU A 163 -12.93 27.63 30.85
N GLN A 164 -14.14 27.26 31.28
CA GLN A 164 -15.30 28.17 31.30
C GLN A 164 -15.08 29.33 32.26
N ALA A 165 -14.60 29.05 33.48
CA ALA A 165 -14.35 30.08 34.50
C ALA A 165 -13.25 31.07 34.08
N ALA A 166 -12.27 30.62 33.29
CA ALA A 166 -11.19 31.46 32.77
C ALA A 166 -11.53 32.18 31.44
N THR A 167 -12.69 31.90 30.86
CA THR A 167 -13.13 32.55 29.62
C THR A 167 -13.63 33.96 29.94
N MET A 168 -12.97 34.97 29.34
CA MET A 168 -13.33 36.39 29.48
C MET A 168 -13.80 36.92 28.12
N ASP A 169 -14.89 37.69 28.10
CA ASP A 169 -15.49 38.22 26.86
C ASP A 169 -15.73 37.15 25.77
N GLY A 170 -16.03 35.92 26.20
CA GLY A 170 -16.28 34.78 25.32
C GLY A 170 -15.04 34.18 24.66
N ALA A 171 -13.83 34.52 25.13
CA ALA A 171 -12.58 33.89 24.69
C ALA A 171 -11.70 33.45 25.88
N LEU A 172 -11.13 32.26 25.77
CA LEU A 172 -10.04 31.85 26.64
C LEU A 172 -8.72 32.37 26.08
N CYS A 173 -7.96 33.10 26.89
CA CYS A 173 -6.60 33.51 26.57
C CYS A 173 -5.64 32.58 27.34
N LEU A 174 -4.91 31.75 26.62
CA LEU A 174 -3.85 30.92 27.19
C LEU A 174 -2.51 31.60 27.01
N SER A 175 -1.81 31.80 28.12
CA SER A 175 -0.44 32.30 28.14
C SER A 175 0.45 31.41 29.00
N GLY A 176 1.73 31.38 28.66
CA GLY A 176 2.69 30.46 29.29
C GLY A 176 3.68 29.89 28.29
N GLN A 177 4.58 29.03 28.75
CA GLN A 177 5.58 28.36 27.92
C GLN A 177 5.30 26.86 27.86
N GLY A 178 5.99 26.15 26.98
CA GLY A 178 5.93 24.69 26.88
C GLY A 178 4.70 24.16 26.11
N GLU A 179 4.38 22.91 26.37
CA GLU A 179 3.28 22.17 25.76
C GLU A 179 2.03 22.24 26.65
N TRP A 180 0.87 22.41 26.01
CA TRP A 180 -0.41 22.48 26.68
C TRP A 180 -1.38 21.46 26.10
N TYR A 181 -2.12 20.78 26.96
CA TYR A 181 -3.18 19.85 26.59
C TYR A 181 -4.49 20.20 27.29
N LEU A 182 -5.54 20.49 26.53
CA LEU A 182 -6.89 20.70 27.04
C LEU A 182 -7.71 19.42 26.83
N ALA A 183 -7.99 18.68 27.90
CA ALA A 183 -8.64 17.36 27.83
C ALA A 183 -10.13 17.43 27.49
N ASP A 184 -10.80 18.52 27.88
CA ASP A 184 -12.20 18.78 27.56
C ASP A 184 -12.43 20.26 27.26
N ALA A 185 -12.40 20.63 25.98
CA ALA A 185 -12.72 21.98 25.52
C ALA A 185 -14.13 22.07 24.92
N SER A 186 -15.06 21.21 25.35
CA SER A 186 -16.41 21.11 24.77
C SER A 186 -17.25 22.39 24.84
N ALA A 187 -17.06 23.19 25.88
CA ALA A 187 -17.76 24.47 26.05
C ALA A 187 -17.00 25.68 25.49
N LEU A 188 -15.78 25.49 24.98
CA LEU A 188 -14.93 26.60 24.58
C LEU A 188 -15.29 27.06 23.16
N GLU A 189 -15.79 28.30 23.03
CA GLU A 189 -16.16 28.84 21.71
C GLU A 189 -15.01 29.57 20.99
N ARG A 190 -14.14 30.25 21.75
CA ARG A 190 -13.02 31.01 21.18
C ARG A 190 -11.76 30.84 22.00
N LEU A 191 -10.63 30.69 21.31
CA LEU A 191 -9.33 30.49 21.93
C LEU A 191 -8.28 31.44 21.36
N VAL A 192 -7.54 32.11 22.23
CA VAL A 192 -6.39 32.94 21.89
C VAL A 192 -5.17 32.37 22.60
N ILE A 193 -4.09 32.13 21.85
CA ILE A 193 -2.86 31.52 22.35
C ILE A 193 -1.75 32.56 22.25
N ASP A 194 -1.18 32.92 23.39
CA ASP A 194 -0.02 33.80 23.50
C ASP A 194 1.06 33.16 24.38
N GLY A 195 1.79 32.20 23.81
CA GLY A 195 2.98 31.65 24.47
C GLY A 195 3.27 30.18 24.20
N PRO A 196 2.32 29.25 24.48
CA PRO A 196 2.56 27.82 24.33
C PRO A 196 3.12 27.47 22.95
N SER A 197 4.19 26.68 22.91
CA SER A 197 4.83 26.26 21.65
C SER A 197 4.07 25.12 20.98
N VAL A 198 3.35 24.33 21.76
CA VAL A 198 2.46 23.27 21.30
C VAL A 198 1.17 23.35 22.09
N LEU A 199 0.04 23.35 21.40
CA LEU A 199 -1.28 23.20 22.00
C LEU A 199 -2.01 22.01 21.39
N ARG A 200 -2.48 21.13 22.26
CA ARG A 200 -3.39 20.05 21.93
C ARG A 200 -4.75 20.28 22.58
N VAL A 201 -5.81 20.14 21.82
CA VAL A 201 -7.18 20.34 22.32
C VAL A 201 -8.05 19.16 21.94
N SER A 202 -8.80 18.65 22.91
CA SER A 202 -9.71 17.52 22.73
C SER A 202 -11.15 17.88 23.08
N ARG A 203 -12.12 17.17 22.47
CA ARG A 203 -13.56 17.41 22.64
C ARG A 203 -14.00 18.83 22.30
N ALA A 204 -13.34 19.51 21.37
CA ALA A 204 -13.57 20.93 21.07
C ALA A 204 -14.78 21.20 20.15
N HIS A 205 -15.94 20.61 20.46
CA HIS A 205 -17.13 20.64 19.60
C HIS A 205 -17.65 22.06 19.35
N ALA A 206 -17.60 22.93 20.36
CA ALA A 206 -18.09 24.31 20.28
C ALA A 206 -17.07 25.32 19.76
N LEU A 207 -15.80 24.95 19.56
CA LEU A 207 -14.75 25.89 19.19
C LEU A 207 -14.98 26.44 17.79
N ARG A 208 -15.33 27.73 17.68
CA ARG A 208 -15.65 28.43 16.43
C ARG A 208 -14.45 29.13 15.82
N SER A 209 -13.61 29.72 16.67
CA SER A 209 -12.47 30.52 16.22
C SER A 209 -11.25 30.33 17.11
N MET A 210 -10.07 30.31 16.50
CA MET A 210 -8.81 30.28 17.21
C MET A 210 -7.78 31.23 16.61
N GLN A 211 -6.98 31.86 17.47
CA GLN A 211 -5.90 32.76 17.09
C GLN A 211 -4.59 32.42 17.83
N MET A 212 -3.49 32.31 17.08
CA MET A 212 -2.15 32.02 17.60
C MET A 212 -1.25 33.25 17.45
N CYS A 213 -0.86 33.92 18.53
CA CYS A 213 -0.03 35.13 18.44
C CYS A 213 1.46 34.85 18.19
N LYS A 214 1.93 33.63 18.45
CA LYS A 214 3.32 33.19 18.26
C LYS A 214 3.36 31.88 17.47
N PRO A 215 4.47 31.58 16.77
CA PRO A 215 4.59 30.32 16.04
C PRO A 215 4.50 29.15 17.00
N ALA A 216 3.49 28.33 16.80
CA ALA A 216 3.22 27.16 17.61
C ALA A 216 2.62 26.03 16.75
N HIS A 217 2.67 24.82 17.28
CA HIS A 217 1.99 23.66 16.72
C HIS A 217 0.62 23.51 17.37
N PHE A 218 -0.44 23.43 16.57
CA PHE A 218 -1.78 23.20 17.05
C PHE A 218 -2.31 21.84 16.58
N GLU A 219 -2.85 21.07 17.51
CA GLU A 219 -3.55 19.83 17.21
C GLU A 219 -4.93 19.86 17.89
N GLY A 220 -5.99 19.76 17.10
CA GLY A 220 -7.36 19.78 17.62
C GLY A 220 -8.16 18.57 17.18
N THR A 221 -8.91 18.00 18.11
CA THR A 221 -9.82 16.87 17.85
C THR A 221 -11.26 17.21 18.21
N GLN A 222 -12.18 16.61 17.45
CA GLN A 222 -13.62 16.88 17.54
C GLN A 222 -13.97 18.36 17.34
N LEU A 223 -13.25 19.02 16.43
CA LEU A 223 -13.48 20.39 16.02
C LEU A 223 -14.70 20.47 15.10
N ASP A 224 -15.91 20.40 15.63
CA ASP A 224 -17.12 20.33 14.79
C ASP A 224 -17.60 21.72 14.33
N ALA A 225 -17.45 22.74 15.17
CA ALA A 225 -17.88 24.12 14.90
C ALA A 225 -16.77 25.05 14.36
N LEU A 226 -15.53 24.56 14.20
CA LEU A 226 -14.39 25.41 13.86
C LEU A 226 -14.55 25.97 12.45
N ALA A 227 -14.67 27.29 12.37
CA ALA A 227 -14.84 28.01 11.12
C ALA A 227 -13.61 28.85 10.75
N ARG A 228 -12.82 29.29 11.74
CA ARG A 228 -11.70 30.20 11.51
C ARG A 228 -10.48 29.88 12.38
N LEU A 229 -9.32 29.82 11.75
CA LEU A 229 -8.02 29.64 12.40
C LEU A 229 -7.02 30.65 11.84
N GLY A 230 -6.22 31.31 12.67
CA GLY A 230 -5.23 32.31 12.22
C GLY A 230 -3.97 32.37 13.07
N THR A 231 -2.85 32.75 12.45
CA THR A 231 -1.60 33.10 13.11
C THR A 231 -1.52 34.62 13.15
N GLY A 232 -1.69 35.24 14.32
CA GLY A 232 -1.91 36.68 14.54
C GLY A 232 -0.78 37.64 14.11
N GLU A 233 0.02 37.31 13.10
CA GLU A 233 1.08 38.13 12.49
C GLU A 233 0.61 39.56 12.18
N ALA A 234 -0.67 39.75 11.84
CA ALA A 234 -1.22 41.06 11.51
C ALA A 234 -1.49 42.00 12.72
N ARG A 235 -1.44 41.54 13.98
CA ARG A 235 -1.85 42.37 15.15
C ARG A 235 -0.77 42.63 16.21
N CYS A 236 0.37 41.95 16.17
CA CYS A 236 1.46 42.19 17.13
C CYS A 236 2.36 43.41 16.82
N SER A 237 2.08 44.17 15.75
CA SER A 237 2.95 45.26 15.25
C SER A 237 2.40 46.68 15.44
N LEU A 238 1.79 47.00 16.59
CA LEU A 238 1.47 48.40 16.91
C LEU A 238 2.43 49.07 17.89
N ASN A 239 3.27 48.31 18.62
CA ASN A 239 4.20 48.89 19.61
C ASN A 239 5.59 48.21 19.69
N ALA A 240 5.96 47.32 18.76
CA ALA A 240 7.30 46.72 18.77
C ALA A 240 8.31 47.64 18.06
N PRO A 241 9.45 48.01 18.70
CA PRO A 241 10.48 48.81 18.07
C PRO A 241 11.07 48.09 16.84
N ALA A 242 11.45 48.87 15.83
CA ALA A 242 11.85 48.47 14.48
C ALA A 242 13.11 47.55 14.36
N ALA A 243 13.57 46.95 15.46
CA ALA A 243 14.76 46.10 15.50
C ALA A 243 14.47 44.57 15.47
N ALA A 244 13.21 44.14 15.38
CA ALA A 244 12.84 42.71 15.32
C ALA A 244 12.54 42.21 13.88
N GLN A 245 13.02 42.89 12.84
CA GLN A 245 12.79 42.55 11.42
C GLN A 245 13.62 41.36 10.89
N TYR A 246 14.30 40.63 11.78
CA TYR A 246 14.91 39.33 11.48
C TYR A 246 14.34 38.24 12.41
N CYS A 247 13.01 38.16 12.52
CA CYS A 247 12.41 36.90 12.96
C CYS A 247 12.42 35.96 11.75
N MET A 248 13.25 34.91 11.79
CA MET A 248 13.11 33.81 10.84
C MET A 248 11.63 33.39 10.84
N SER A 249 10.99 33.39 9.68
CA SER A 249 9.56 33.10 9.51
C SER A 249 9.27 31.64 9.84
N PHE A 250 9.21 31.33 11.13
CA PHE A 250 8.67 30.08 11.59
C PHE A 250 7.17 30.14 11.35
N LYS A 251 6.70 29.42 10.33
CA LYS A 251 5.28 29.30 10.05
C LYS A 251 4.68 28.22 10.98
N GLY A 252 3.53 28.49 11.57
CA GLY A 252 2.84 27.54 12.46
C GLY A 252 2.43 26.24 11.75
N ALA A 253 2.16 25.19 12.50
CA ALA A 253 1.65 23.92 11.95
C ALA A 253 0.32 23.56 12.62
N ALA A 254 -0.62 23.01 11.84
CA ALA A 254 -1.95 22.69 12.32
C ALA A 254 -2.37 21.26 11.90
N VAL A 255 -2.90 20.49 12.86
CA VAL A 255 -3.54 19.19 12.63
C VAL A 255 -4.97 19.26 13.14
N LEU A 256 -5.93 19.23 12.22
CA LEU A 256 -7.34 19.48 12.52
C LEU A 256 -8.18 18.24 12.25
N ARG A 257 -8.93 17.78 13.26
CA ARG A 257 -9.82 16.62 13.16
C ARG A 257 -11.22 16.97 13.65
N GLY A 258 -12.23 16.77 12.82
CA GLY A 258 -13.62 17.10 13.19
C GLY A 258 -14.58 17.08 12.00
N ASN A 259 -15.84 17.45 12.25
CA ASN A 259 -16.92 17.43 11.27
C ASN A 259 -17.26 18.83 10.70
N MET A 260 -16.26 19.72 10.61
CA MET A 260 -16.43 21.06 10.02
C MET A 260 -17.03 20.99 8.62
N GLN A 261 -17.94 21.91 8.31
CA GLN A 261 -18.48 22.11 6.97
C GLN A 261 -17.71 23.19 6.18
N ALA A 262 -17.21 24.22 6.86
CA ALA A 262 -16.47 25.31 6.25
C ALA A 262 -15.31 25.72 7.16
N LEU A 263 -14.12 25.91 6.57
CA LEU A 263 -12.93 26.29 7.30
C LEU A 263 -12.15 27.38 6.54
N THR A 264 -11.81 28.45 7.27
CA THR A 264 -10.94 29.52 6.81
C THR A 264 -9.67 29.57 7.65
N LEU A 265 -8.54 29.24 7.04
CA LEU A 265 -7.22 29.47 7.60
C LEU A 265 -6.68 30.79 7.04
N VAL A 266 -6.59 31.79 7.92
CA VAL A 266 -5.98 33.08 7.59
C VAL A 266 -4.48 33.06 7.90
N ASP A 267 -3.73 33.98 7.30
CA ASP A 267 -2.28 34.15 7.48
C ASP A 267 -1.45 32.98 6.89
N GLU A 268 -0.14 32.99 7.13
CA GLU A 268 0.82 32.03 6.55
C GLU A 268 1.07 30.82 7.47
N TRP A 269 0.91 29.62 6.91
CA TRP A 269 1.12 28.35 7.60
C TRP A 269 2.32 27.58 7.04
N GLY A 270 2.95 26.75 7.85
CA GLY A 270 3.98 25.81 7.39
C GLY A 270 3.30 24.57 6.82
N GLU A 271 2.72 23.79 7.72
CA GLU A 271 2.05 22.54 7.39
C GLU A 271 0.64 22.53 7.96
N VAL A 272 -0.33 22.17 7.13
CA VAL A 272 -1.74 22.02 7.53
C VAL A 272 -2.19 20.60 7.18
N GLN A 273 -2.67 19.86 8.17
CA GLN A 273 -3.25 18.53 8.01
C GLN A 273 -4.73 18.56 8.39
N LEU A 274 -5.61 18.15 7.48
CA LEU A 274 -7.05 18.14 7.68
C LEU A 274 -7.59 16.70 7.65
N HIS A 275 -8.24 16.28 8.73
CA HIS A 275 -9.01 15.04 8.83
C HIS A 275 -10.48 15.39 9.00
N THR A 276 -11.09 15.92 7.94
CA THR A 276 -12.40 16.59 7.99
C THR A 276 -13.31 16.06 6.89
N PRO A 277 -13.95 14.90 7.10
CA PRO A 277 -14.66 14.20 6.03
C PRO A 277 -15.89 14.95 5.52
N ARG A 278 -16.46 15.87 6.31
CA ARG A 278 -17.65 16.68 5.95
C ARG A 278 -17.32 18.09 5.46
N LEU A 279 -16.04 18.38 5.20
CA LEU A 279 -15.62 19.70 4.78
C LEU A 279 -16.07 19.97 3.33
N GLU A 280 -16.92 20.99 3.17
CA GLU A 280 -17.46 21.43 1.87
C GLU A 280 -16.70 22.64 1.32
N ARG A 281 -16.21 23.52 2.21
CA ARG A 281 -15.55 24.78 1.83
C ARG A 281 -14.23 24.97 2.58
N LEU A 282 -13.16 25.21 1.82
CA LEU A 282 -11.83 25.49 2.36
C LEU A 282 -11.27 26.78 1.76
N ALA A 283 -10.92 27.74 2.62
CA ALA A 283 -10.14 28.91 2.26
C ALA A 283 -8.83 28.90 3.04
N LEU A 284 -7.71 28.94 2.35
CA LEU A 284 -6.36 28.97 2.93
C LEU A 284 -5.60 30.13 2.31
N SER A 285 -5.19 31.11 3.13
CA SER A 285 -4.49 32.29 2.63
C SER A 285 -3.05 31.98 2.19
N GLY A 286 -2.33 31.15 2.95
CA GLY A 286 -0.93 30.79 2.66
C GLY A 286 -0.50 29.53 3.39
N ALA A 287 0.19 28.61 2.71
CA ALA A 287 0.84 27.47 3.36
C ALA A 287 2.07 26.98 2.57
N THR A 288 3.00 26.29 3.23
CA THR A 288 4.06 25.53 2.53
C THR A 288 3.54 24.17 2.03
N SER A 289 2.67 23.52 2.80
CA SER A 289 2.06 22.23 2.44
C SER A 289 0.67 22.03 3.06
N LEU A 290 -0.19 21.32 2.34
CA LEU A 290 -1.54 20.94 2.76
C LEU A 290 -1.75 19.43 2.57
N THR A 291 -2.12 18.73 3.64
CA THR A 291 -2.47 17.32 3.59
C THR A 291 -3.95 17.14 3.91
N LEU A 292 -4.69 16.46 3.03
CA LEU A 292 -6.12 16.21 3.15
C LEU A 292 -6.37 14.71 3.34
N HIS A 293 -7.06 14.34 4.42
CA HIS A 293 -7.45 12.98 4.71
C HIS A 293 -8.96 12.82 4.65
N ASN A 294 -9.44 12.04 3.68
CA ASN A 294 -10.85 11.71 3.45
C ASN A 294 -11.77 12.92 3.24
N CYS A 295 -11.27 14.05 2.73
CA CYS A 295 -12.03 15.28 2.54
C CYS A 295 -12.88 15.30 1.25
N GLY A 296 -13.51 14.18 0.88
CA GLY A 296 -14.16 14.00 -0.43
C GLY A 296 -15.38 14.89 -0.72
N HIS A 297 -15.95 15.55 0.29
CA HIS A 297 -17.11 16.45 0.17
C HIS A 297 -16.73 17.89 -0.21
N LEU A 298 -15.45 18.17 -0.46
CA LEU A 298 -14.98 19.51 -0.69
C LEU A 298 -15.41 20.01 -2.08
N GLU A 299 -16.27 21.03 -2.11
CA GLU A 299 -16.88 21.61 -3.31
C GLU A 299 -16.25 22.96 -3.69
N THR A 300 -15.86 23.76 -2.70
CA THR A 300 -15.26 25.08 -2.92
C THR A 300 -13.89 25.17 -2.26
N VAL A 301 -12.87 25.51 -3.05
CA VAL A 301 -11.50 25.69 -2.59
C VAL A 301 -10.94 27.04 -3.02
N SER A 302 -10.31 27.75 -2.09
CA SER A 302 -9.52 28.95 -2.34
C SER A 302 -8.15 28.73 -1.74
N LEU A 303 -7.17 28.41 -2.59
CA LEU A 303 -5.81 28.03 -2.20
C LEU A 303 -4.79 28.92 -2.93
N PRO A 304 -3.62 29.18 -2.33
CA PRO A 304 -2.55 29.92 -2.97
C PRO A 304 -1.96 29.13 -4.15
N GLU A 305 -1.50 29.84 -5.18
CA GLU A 305 -0.90 29.23 -6.37
C GLU A 305 0.38 28.47 -6.00
N GLY A 306 0.54 27.26 -6.56
CA GLY A 306 1.76 26.45 -6.38
C GLY A 306 1.88 25.72 -5.04
N LEU A 307 0.83 25.71 -4.22
CA LEU A 307 0.78 24.94 -2.96
C LEU A 307 0.99 23.44 -3.19
N ALA A 308 1.87 22.83 -2.40
CA ALA A 308 1.99 21.37 -2.35
C ALA A 308 0.78 20.78 -1.61
N ILE A 309 0.01 19.93 -2.30
CA ILE A 309 -1.22 19.33 -1.76
C ILE A 309 -1.14 17.81 -1.87
N ASP A 310 -1.19 17.15 -0.72
CA ASP A 310 -1.24 15.68 -0.61
C ASP A 310 -2.65 15.26 -0.19
N CYS A 311 -3.25 14.30 -0.91
CA CYS A 311 -4.58 13.78 -0.63
C CYS A 311 -4.52 12.28 -0.33
N HIS A 312 -5.15 11.88 0.77
CA HIS A 312 -5.28 10.49 1.18
C HIS A 312 -6.77 10.13 1.25
N GLY A 313 -7.18 9.12 0.47
CA GLY A 313 -8.61 8.79 0.28
C GLY A 313 -9.22 9.55 -0.89
N THR A 314 -10.50 9.92 -0.80
CA THR A 314 -11.21 10.59 -1.91
C THR A 314 -10.56 11.94 -2.26
N VAL A 315 -10.11 12.10 -3.52
CA VAL A 315 -9.64 13.40 -4.04
C VAL A 315 -10.85 14.26 -4.42
N PRO A 316 -10.98 15.46 -3.85
CA PRO A 316 -12.06 16.38 -4.21
C PRO A 316 -11.98 16.86 -5.66
N THR A 317 -13.12 16.92 -6.34
CA THR A 317 -13.24 17.41 -7.73
C THR A 317 -12.56 18.78 -7.93
N PRO A 318 -12.72 19.79 -7.06
CA PRO A 318 -12.10 21.10 -7.25
C PRO A 318 -10.57 21.08 -7.24
N LEU A 319 -9.98 20.06 -6.62
CA LEU A 319 -8.53 19.96 -6.52
C LEU A 319 -7.92 19.32 -7.75
N LEU A 320 -8.67 18.55 -8.55
CA LEU A 320 -8.25 17.76 -9.74
C LEU A 320 -7.38 18.55 -10.75
N HIS A 321 -7.49 19.88 -10.78
CA HIS A 321 -6.77 20.74 -11.72
C HIS A 321 -5.66 21.59 -11.08
N VAL A 322 -5.55 21.63 -9.75
CA VAL A 322 -4.73 22.61 -9.01
C VAL A 322 -3.50 21.96 -8.33
N ALA A 323 -3.57 20.69 -7.99
CA ALA A 323 -2.52 20.03 -7.19
C ALA A 323 -1.50 19.24 -8.03
N ARG A 324 -0.24 19.22 -7.57
CA ARG A 324 0.75 18.19 -7.94
C ARG A 324 0.41 16.90 -7.21
N PHE A 325 -0.45 16.06 -7.77
CA PHE A 325 -0.95 14.90 -7.03
C PHE A 325 0.08 13.79 -6.81
N PHE A 326 0.09 13.26 -5.60
CA PHE A 326 0.38 11.85 -5.33
C PHE A 326 -0.95 11.11 -5.14
N ILE A 327 -1.38 10.34 -6.15
CA ILE A 327 -2.67 9.61 -6.12
C ILE A 327 -2.43 8.16 -5.74
N ASP A 328 -3.07 7.72 -4.66
CA ASP A 328 -3.05 6.33 -4.21
C ASP A 328 -3.95 5.41 -5.06
N GLU A 329 -3.83 4.10 -4.86
CA GLU A 329 -4.60 3.09 -5.60
C GLU A 329 -6.11 3.16 -5.31
N ALA A 330 -6.49 3.57 -4.10
CA ALA A 330 -7.88 3.67 -3.67
C ALA A 330 -8.63 4.76 -4.45
N THR A 331 -8.00 5.92 -4.62
CA THR A 331 -8.54 7.05 -5.38
C THR A 331 -8.80 6.65 -6.83
N LEU A 332 -7.83 6.00 -7.49
CA LEU A 332 -7.99 5.56 -8.87
C LEU A 332 -9.13 4.55 -8.99
N LYS A 333 -9.20 3.57 -8.08
CA LYS A 333 -10.27 2.57 -8.08
C LYS A 333 -11.65 3.22 -7.92
N GLN A 334 -11.77 4.24 -7.07
CA GLN A 334 -13.02 4.97 -6.91
C GLN A 334 -13.39 5.78 -8.15
N ALA A 335 -12.43 6.48 -8.77
CA ALA A 335 -12.65 7.20 -10.02
C ALA A 335 -13.09 6.25 -11.16
N LEU A 336 -12.47 5.06 -11.26
CA LEU A 336 -12.87 4.03 -12.22
C LEU A 336 -14.28 3.49 -11.93
N ASN A 337 -14.66 3.32 -10.66
CA ASN A 337 -16.01 2.90 -10.28
C ASN A 337 -17.07 3.97 -10.63
N ARG A 338 -16.74 5.26 -10.46
CA ARG A 338 -17.62 6.38 -10.83
C ARG A 338 -17.80 6.49 -12.34
N LEU A 339 -16.72 6.31 -13.10
CA LEU A 339 -16.79 6.18 -14.56
C LEU A 339 -17.70 5.01 -14.98
N ALA A 340 -17.55 3.85 -14.33
CA ALA A 340 -18.42 2.70 -14.57
C ALA A 340 -19.89 2.96 -14.20
N ALA A 341 -20.15 3.90 -13.28
CA ALA A 341 -21.49 4.36 -12.91
C ALA A 341 -22.06 5.41 -13.88
N GLY A 342 -21.33 5.80 -14.93
CA GLY A 342 -21.77 6.72 -15.98
C GLY A 342 -21.27 8.17 -15.85
N GLU A 343 -20.38 8.46 -14.89
CA GLU A 343 -19.80 9.81 -14.72
C GLU A 343 -18.66 10.10 -15.73
N ASN A 344 -19.00 10.13 -17.01
CA ASN A 344 -18.03 10.26 -18.12
C ASN A 344 -17.21 11.56 -18.11
N GLU A 345 -17.67 12.59 -17.39
CA GLU A 345 -16.94 13.85 -17.19
C GLU A 345 -15.58 13.66 -16.48
N LEU A 346 -15.42 12.54 -15.76
CA LEU A 346 -14.17 12.19 -15.08
C LEU A 346 -13.09 11.63 -16.02
N LEU A 347 -13.43 11.29 -17.28
CA LEU A 347 -12.54 10.54 -18.18
C LEU A 347 -11.24 11.30 -18.43
N ASP A 348 -11.32 12.58 -18.82
CA ASP A 348 -10.13 13.39 -19.11
C ASP A 348 -9.20 13.52 -17.90
N SER A 349 -9.79 13.65 -16.70
CA SER A 349 -9.04 13.65 -15.45
C SER A 349 -8.31 12.32 -15.25
N VAL A 350 -9.01 11.18 -15.40
CA VAL A 350 -8.41 9.85 -15.23
C VAL A 350 -7.28 9.59 -16.23
N LEU A 351 -7.47 9.96 -17.50
CA LEU A 351 -6.45 9.79 -18.54
C LEU A 351 -5.23 10.70 -18.35
N THR A 352 -5.42 11.86 -17.73
CA THR A 352 -4.30 12.74 -17.35
C THR A 352 -3.52 12.19 -16.16
N MET A 353 -4.19 11.46 -15.26
CA MET A 353 -3.61 10.90 -14.03
C MET A 353 -2.84 9.60 -14.25
N LEU A 354 -3.36 8.67 -15.07
CA LEU A 354 -2.79 7.32 -15.25
C LEU A 354 -1.29 7.32 -15.64
N PRO A 355 -0.80 8.16 -16.57
CA PRO A 355 0.62 8.19 -16.94
C PRO A 355 1.54 8.71 -15.83
N GLN A 356 1.03 9.49 -14.88
CA GLN A 356 1.86 10.17 -13.88
C GLN A 356 2.37 9.23 -12.78
N ARG A 357 1.78 8.04 -12.65
CA ARG A 357 2.12 7.10 -11.58
C ARG A 357 3.46 6.39 -11.84
N ALA A 358 4.37 6.46 -10.88
CA ALA A 358 5.64 5.74 -10.94
C ALA A 358 5.41 4.22 -10.83
N GLY A 359 5.95 3.43 -11.78
CA GLY A 359 5.92 1.96 -11.72
C GLY A 359 4.56 1.31 -12.04
N ALA A 360 3.62 2.06 -12.63
CA ALA A 360 2.21 1.66 -12.73
C ALA A 360 1.76 1.14 -14.10
N ALA A 361 2.65 0.76 -15.02
CA ALA A 361 2.19 0.38 -16.38
C ALA A 361 1.22 -0.81 -16.39
N PHE A 362 1.43 -1.80 -15.53
CA PHE A 362 0.48 -2.91 -15.39
C PHE A 362 -0.93 -2.42 -15.01
N HIS A 363 -1.04 -1.61 -13.96
CA HIS A 363 -2.32 -1.04 -13.51
C HIS A 363 -2.91 -0.07 -14.53
N GLY A 364 -2.07 0.72 -15.21
CA GLY A 364 -2.49 1.62 -16.28
C GLY A 364 -3.10 0.86 -17.45
N LEU A 365 -2.44 -0.19 -17.94
CA LEU A 365 -2.92 -1.02 -19.04
C LEU A 365 -4.22 -1.75 -18.71
N THR A 366 -4.31 -2.34 -17.52
CA THR A 366 -5.53 -3.04 -17.08
C THR A 366 -6.70 -2.06 -16.87
N SER A 367 -6.45 -0.86 -16.34
CA SER A 367 -7.48 0.19 -16.22
C SER A 367 -7.94 0.67 -17.60
N LEU A 368 -7.01 0.92 -18.53
CA LEU A 368 -7.36 1.34 -19.89
C LEU A 368 -8.15 0.25 -20.65
N LEU A 369 -7.82 -1.02 -20.46
CA LEU A 369 -8.60 -2.13 -21.02
C LEU A 369 -10.04 -2.12 -20.48
N GLN A 370 -10.23 -2.01 -19.15
CA GLN A 370 -11.56 -1.94 -18.55
C GLN A 370 -12.39 -0.77 -19.11
N LEU A 371 -11.75 0.39 -19.29
CA LEU A 371 -12.39 1.57 -19.90
C LEU A 371 -12.72 1.34 -21.39
N ALA A 372 -11.87 0.64 -22.13
CA ALA A 372 -12.13 0.29 -23.53
C ALA A 372 -13.28 -0.72 -23.67
N GLU A 373 -13.38 -1.70 -22.77
CA GLU A 373 -14.48 -2.68 -22.72
C GLU A 373 -15.83 -2.01 -22.40
N GLN A 374 -15.83 -0.87 -21.70
CA GLN A 374 -17.01 -0.03 -21.46
C GLN A 374 -17.40 0.85 -22.66
N GLY A 375 -16.61 0.86 -23.74
CA GLY A 375 -16.90 1.63 -24.95
C GLY A 375 -16.55 3.11 -24.84
N LEU A 376 -15.65 3.50 -23.93
CA LEU A 376 -15.14 4.87 -23.84
C LEU A 376 -14.22 5.20 -25.03
N ASP A 377 -13.92 6.48 -25.23
CA ASP A 377 -13.23 6.98 -26.42
C ASP A 377 -11.89 6.28 -26.71
N ALA A 378 -11.89 5.44 -27.74
CA ALA A 378 -10.74 4.68 -28.18
C ALA A 378 -9.51 5.55 -28.51
N GLN A 379 -9.72 6.77 -29.01
CA GLN A 379 -8.62 7.66 -29.36
C GLN A 379 -7.93 8.22 -28.10
N ALA A 380 -8.70 8.72 -27.14
CA ALA A 380 -8.16 9.18 -25.85
C ALA A 380 -7.50 8.04 -25.05
N LEU A 381 -8.10 6.84 -25.03
CA LEU A 381 -7.53 5.67 -24.37
C LEU A 381 -6.18 5.26 -24.99
N TRP A 382 -6.10 5.22 -26.33
CA TRP A 382 -4.86 4.91 -27.02
C TRP A 382 -3.79 5.98 -26.80
N HIS A 383 -4.17 7.26 -26.82
CA HIS A 383 -3.26 8.35 -26.50
C HIS A 383 -2.70 8.21 -25.07
N CYS A 384 -3.54 7.88 -24.08
CA CYS A 384 -3.09 7.61 -22.72
C CYS A 384 -2.11 6.43 -22.66
N ARG A 385 -2.34 5.35 -23.41
CA ARG A 385 -1.39 4.23 -23.53
C ARG A 385 -0.04 4.71 -24.08
N ARG A 386 -0.03 5.56 -25.12
CA ARG A 386 1.20 6.16 -25.68
C ARG A 386 1.95 6.97 -24.62
N MET A 387 1.25 7.76 -23.81
CA MET A 387 1.85 8.52 -22.71
C MET A 387 2.49 7.63 -21.63
N ILE A 388 1.83 6.53 -21.24
CA ILE A 388 2.37 5.57 -20.26
C ILE A 388 3.66 4.95 -20.81
N ALA A 389 3.64 4.49 -22.07
CA ALA A 389 4.80 3.89 -22.72
C ALA A 389 5.99 4.87 -22.80
N ALA A 390 5.75 6.11 -23.24
CA ALA A 390 6.78 7.15 -23.32
C ALA A 390 7.44 7.43 -21.97
N ARG A 391 6.65 7.54 -20.89
CA ARG A 391 7.18 7.76 -19.54
C ARG A 391 8.01 6.59 -19.02
N GLN A 392 7.63 5.35 -19.32
CA GLN A 392 8.45 4.20 -18.95
C GLN A 392 9.81 4.21 -19.63
N MET A 393 9.89 4.68 -20.87
CA MET A 393 11.15 4.78 -21.61
C MET A 393 12.06 5.91 -21.11
N MET A 394 11.55 6.84 -20.29
CA MET A 394 12.35 7.92 -19.72
C MET A 394 13.25 7.44 -18.55
N PRO A 395 14.45 8.03 -18.38
CA PRO A 395 15.30 7.79 -17.21
C PRO A 395 14.58 8.16 -15.91
N ARG A 396 14.79 7.39 -14.83
CA ARG A 396 14.10 7.59 -13.53
C ARG A 396 14.09 9.04 -13.03
N ARG A 397 15.18 9.78 -13.21
CA ARG A 397 15.31 11.21 -12.80
C ARG A 397 14.39 12.16 -13.58
N ARG A 398 13.99 11.80 -14.80
CA ARG A 398 13.14 12.63 -15.69
C ARG A 398 11.66 12.26 -15.64
N ARG A 399 11.32 11.09 -15.09
CA ARG A 399 9.92 10.59 -15.00
C ARG A 399 9.00 11.49 -14.17
N GLN A 400 9.55 12.31 -13.28
CA GLN A 400 8.78 13.10 -12.31
C GLN A 400 8.53 14.56 -12.73
N CYS A 401 9.15 15.09 -13.79
CA CYS A 401 9.21 16.56 -13.96
C CYS A 401 9.08 17.09 -15.40
N ILE A 402 8.81 16.25 -16.41
CA ILE A 402 8.81 16.68 -17.82
C ILE A 402 7.44 16.44 -18.46
N GLN A 403 6.91 17.48 -19.12
CA GLN A 403 5.80 17.34 -20.08
C GLN A 403 6.28 16.54 -21.29
N LEU A 404 5.51 15.54 -21.71
CA LEU A 404 5.87 14.69 -22.84
C LEU A 404 5.83 15.48 -24.15
N THR A 405 6.83 15.29 -25.01
CA THR A 405 6.85 15.86 -26.36
C THR A 405 6.32 14.87 -27.39
N ASP A 406 5.92 15.34 -28.57
CA ASP A 406 5.52 14.45 -29.67
C ASP A 406 6.63 13.49 -30.10
N GLN A 407 7.90 13.89 -29.94
CA GLN A 407 9.05 13.01 -30.19
C GLN A 407 9.12 11.85 -29.20
N ASP A 408 8.76 12.09 -27.93
CA ASP A 408 8.72 11.03 -26.90
C ASP A 408 7.63 10.00 -27.23
N LEU A 409 6.46 10.47 -27.68
CA LEU A 409 5.36 9.61 -28.10
C LEU A 409 5.73 8.80 -29.36
N ALA A 410 6.31 9.43 -30.38
CA ALA A 410 6.76 8.76 -31.59
C ALA A 410 7.82 7.67 -31.31
N ARG A 411 8.73 7.94 -30.35
CA ARG A 411 9.70 6.95 -29.90
C ARG A 411 9.04 5.76 -29.22
N ALA A 412 8.01 6.00 -28.40
CA ALA A 412 7.23 4.94 -27.76
C ALA A 412 6.45 4.11 -28.78
N ASP A 413 5.96 4.74 -29.86
CA ASP A 413 5.28 4.04 -30.94
C ASP A 413 6.23 3.15 -31.75
N GLY A 414 7.53 3.46 -31.78
CA GLY A 414 8.54 2.68 -32.51
C GLY A 414 8.93 1.34 -31.85
N ALA A 415 8.54 1.09 -30.59
CA ALA A 415 8.95 -0.11 -29.87
C ALA A 415 7.80 -0.69 -29.03
N TRP A 416 7.59 -2.01 -29.11
CA TRP A 416 6.72 -2.73 -28.19
C TRP A 416 7.54 -3.23 -27.00
N ARG A 417 7.60 -2.43 -25.93
CA ARG A 417 8.42 -2.73 -24.76
C ARG A 417 7.74 -2.24 -23.49
N TRP A 418 7.46 -3.16 -22.58
CA TRP A 418 6.90 -2.89 -21.27
C TRP A 418 7.84 -3.33 -20.16
N ASP A 419 7.95 -2.51 -19.12
CA ASP A 419 8.59 -2.88 -17.85
C ASP A 419 7.46 -3.28 -16.88
N LEU A 420 7.22 -4.59 -16.75
CA LEU A 420 6.13 -5.19 -15.99
C LEU A 420 6.65 -6.10 -14.86
N PRO A 421 5.90 -6.27 -13.76
CA PRO A 421 6.22 -7.24 -12.71
C PRO A 421 6.36 -8.66 -13.28
N ARG A 422 7.39 -9.41 -12.88
CA ARG A 422 7.72 -10.73 -13.44
C ARG A 422 6.57 -11.73 -13.35
N ASP A 423 5.76 -11.64 -12.30
CA ASP A 423 4.60 -12.48 -12.01
C ASP A 423 3.33 -12.05 -12.77
N ARG A 424 3.31 -10.84 -13.34
CA ARG A 424 2.14 -10.27 -14.05
C ARG A 424 2.43 -9.89 -15.50
N VAL A 425 3.57 -10.31 -16.06
CA VAL A 425 3.97 -9.99 -17.44
C VAL A 425 2.91 -10.45 -18.43
N ASP A 426 2.47 -11.70 -18.33
CA ASP A 426 1.52 -12.28 -19.28
C ASP A 426 0.17 -11.55 -19.29
N GLU A 427 -0.32 -11.17 -18.11
CA GLU A 427 -1.57 -10.42 -17.97
C GLU A 427 -1.44 -8.99 -18.50
N GLY A 428 -0.32 -8.30 -18.21
CA GLY A 428 -0.09 -6.96 -18.73
C GLY A 428 0.08 -6.92 -20.25
N ILE A 429 0.77 -7.92 -20.83
CA ILE A 429 0.92 -8.04 -22.29
C ILE A 429 -0.42 -8.37 -22.95
N LEU A 430 -1.22 -9.26 -22.36
CA LEU A 430 -2.56 -9.54 -22.84
C LEU A 430 -3.43 -8.28 -22.81
N ALA A 431 -3.36 -7.50 -21.73
CA ALA A 431 -4.12 -6.26 -21.60
C ALA A 431 -3.76 -5.23 -22.69
N ASP A 432 -2.47 -5.04 -22.98
CA ASP A 432 -2.02 -4.14 -24.06
C ASP A 432 -2.48 -4.62 -25.44
N LEU A 433 -2.45 -5.93 -25.72
CA LEU A 433 -2.90 -6.49 -27.01
C LEU A 433 -4.42 -6.42 -27.18
N GLN A 434 -5.19 -6.66 -26.12
CA GLN A 434 -6.65 -6.50 -26.14
C GLN A 434 -7.02 -5.03 -26.29
N LEU A 435 -6.37 -4.14 -25.55
CA LEU A 435 -6.56 -2.69 -25.69
C LEU A 435 -6.26 -2.23 -27.12
N TRP A 436 -5.14 -2.66 -27.71
CA TRP A 436 -4.82 -2.39 -29.11
C TRP A 436 -5.91 -2.90 -30.05
N ALA A 437 -6.38 -4.12 -29.84
CA ALA A 437 -7.41 -4.71 -30.70
C ALA A 437 -8.75 -3.96 -30.60
N LEU A 438 -9.14 -3.46 -29.42
CA LEU A 438 -10.32 -2.62 -29.23
C LEU A 438 -10.17 -1.21 -29.82
N CYS A 439 -8.99 -0.61 -29.68
CA CYS A 439 -8.74 0.75 -30.17
C CYS A 439 -8.45 0.82 -31.67
N SER A 440 -7.86 -0.23 -32.26
CA SER A 440 -7.40 -0.22 -33.67
C SER A 440 -8.48 0.09 -34.72
N PRO A 441 -9.75 -0.31 -34.59
CA PRO A 441 -10.76 0.06 -35.60
C PRO A 441 -11.08 1.56 -35.60
N HIS A 442 -10.79 2.26 -34.49
CA HIS A 442 -11.26 3.64 -34.23
C HIS A 442 -10.12 4.66 -34.04
N SER A 443 -8.87 4.22 -33.88
CA SER A 443 -7.70 5.09 -33.69
C SER A 443 -6.65 4.87 -34.78
N THR A 444 -6.32 5.93 -35.54
CA THR A 444 -5.29 5.92 -36.59
C THR A 444 -3.89 5.62 -36.05
N ASP A 445 -3.58 6.12 -34.85
CA ASP A 445 -2.34 5.82 -34.14
C ASP A 445 -2.24 4.33 -33.79
N ALA A 446 -3.33 3.73 -33.30
CA ALA A 446 -3.39 2.31 -32.97
C ALA A 446 -3.23 1.42 -34.22
N GLN A 447 -3.83 1.83 -35.35
CA GLN A 447 -3.64 1.15 -36.63
C GLN A 447 -2.18 1.21 -37.09
N THR A 448 -1.55 2.37 -36.95
CA THR A 448 -0.14 2.55 -37.33
C THR A 448 0.80 1.71 -36.46
N TYR A 449 0.49 1.58 -35.16
CA TYR A 449 1.26 0.78 -34.22
C TYR A 449 1.32 -0.71 -34.55
N ARG A 450 0.40 -1.21 -35.40
CA ARG A 450 0.46 -2.58 -35.95
C ARG A 450 1.83 -2.90 -36.53
N LYS A 451 2.46 -1.95 -37.23
CA LYS A 451 3.80 -2.13 -37.81
C LYS A 451 4.85 -2.45 -36.74
N SER A 452 4.78 -1.77 -35.60
CA SER A 452 5.69 -1.95 -34.47
C SER A 452 5.47 -3.30 -33.76
N LEU A 453 4.22 -3.75 -33.64
CA LEU A 453 3.89 -5.09 -33.14
C LEU A 453 4.49 -6.18 -34.05
N VAL A 454 4.29 -6.07 -35.37
CA VAL A 454 4.83 -7.03 -36.36
C VAL A 454 6.36 -6.98 -36.43
N ALA A 455 6.97 -5.81 -36.29
CA ALA A 455 8.43 -5.67 -36.26
C ALA A 455 9.05 -6.30 -35.00
N SER A 456 8.39 -6.15 -33.86
CA SER A 456 8.87 -6.67 -32.57
C SER A 456 8.83 -8.20 -32.47
N CYS A 457 8.09 -8.88 -33.34
CA CYS A 457 7.99 -10.34 -33.38
C CYS A 457 9.25 -11.06 -33.90
N ASN A 458 10.30 -10.33 -34.28
CA ASN A 458 11.61 -10.93 -34.49
C ASN A 458 12.24 -11.41 -33.17
N GLU A 459 11.75 -10.93 -32.03
CA GLU A 459 12.09 -11.43 -30.70
C GLU A 459 11.19 -12.64 -30.35
N GLY A 460 11.79 -13.81 -30.08
CA GLY A 460 11.06 -15.08 -29.92
C GLY A 460 9.91 -15.05 -28.90
N GLN A 461 10.10 -14.40 -27.75
CA GLN A 461 9.07 -14.32 -26.70
C GLN A 461 7.84 -13.48 -27.12
N LYS A 462 8.05 -12.36 -27.80
CA LYS A 462 6.96 -11.48 -28.26
C LYS A 462 6.11 -12.16 -29.32
N PHE A 463 6.75 -12.89 -30.22
CA PHE A 463 6.05 -13.74 -31.18
C PHE A 463 5.17 -14.78 -30.47
N GLN A 464 5.69 -15.49 -29.47
CA GLN A 464 4.92 -16.47 -28.71
C GLN A 464 3.70 -15.85 -28.02
N TRP A 465 3.82 -14.65 -27.46
CA TRP A 465 2.68 -13.95 -26.87
C TRP A 465 1.56 -13.69 -27.89
N ILE A 466 1.88 -13.16 -29.07
CA ILE A 466 0.87 -12.88 -30.10
C ILE A 466 0.19 -14.19 -30.55
N VAL A 467 0.95 -15.25 -30.79
CA VAL A 467 0.38 -16.54 -31.22
C VAL A 467 -0.49 -17.16 -30.11
N ARG A 468 -0.01 -17.16 -28.87
CA ARG A 468 -0.76 -17.69 -27.72
C ARG A 468 -2.06 -16.94 -27.49
N PHE A 469 -2.04 -15.60 -27.49
CA PHE A 469 -3.23 -14.80 -27.21
C PHE A 469 -4.17 -14.70 -28.41
N GLY A 470 -3.65 -14.66 -29.64
CA GLY A 470 -4.46 -14.70 -30.86
C GLY A 470 -5.12 -16.06 -31.13
N SER A 471 -4.59 -17.15 -30.58
CA SER A 471 -5.16 -18.50 -30.68
C SER A 471 -6.16 -18.84 -29.58
N ARG A 472 -6.63 -17.85 -28.81
CA ARG A 472 -7.69 -18.08 -27.83
C ARG A 472 -9.09 -18.04 -28.48
N PRO A 473 -10.07 -18.80 -27.96
CA PRO A 473 -11.45 -18.78 -28.46
C PRO A 473 -12.12 -17.40 -28.42
N ASP A 474 -11.80 -16.61 -27.40
CA ASP A 474 -12.32 -15.26 -27.13
C ASP A 474 -11.45 -14.14 -27.75
N ALA A 475 -10.45 -14.48 -28.56
CA ALA A 475 -9.58 -13.49 -29.17
C ALA A 475 -10.34 -12.54 -30.11
N LEU A 476 -10.14 -11.23 -29.91
CA LEU A 476 -10.69 -10.19 -30.76
C LEU A 476 -10.20 -10.32 -32.21
N SER A 477 -11.05 -9.96 -33.18
CA SER A 477 -10.75 -10.13 -34.62
C SER A 477 -9.45 -9.43 -35.06
N PRO A 478 -9.16 -8.17 -34.65
CA PRO A 478 -7.88 -7.52 -35.01
C PRO A 478 -6.65 -8.26 -34.48
N LEU A 479 -6.73 -8.84 -33.28
CA LEU A 479 -5.66 -9.64 -32.69
C LEU A 479 -5.43 -10.95 -33.44
N ARG A 480 -6.51 -11.61 -33.89
CA ARG A 480 -6.42 -12.78 -34.77
C ARG A 480 -5.75 -12.45 -36.10
N GLN A 481 -6.13 -11.34 -36.73
CA GLN A 481 -5.51 -10.89 -37.97
C GLN A 481 -4.02 -10.58 -37.80
N LEU A 482 -3.63 -9.94 -36.70
CA LEU A 482 -2.23 -9.69 -36.36
C LEU A 482 -1.45 -11.00 -36.18
N MET A 483 -2.02 -11.98 -35.48
CA MET A 483 -1.42 -13.30 -35.35
C MET A 483 -1.16 -13.95 -36.71
N LEU A 484 -2.16 -13.96 -37.60
CA LEU A 484 -2.02 -14.55 -38.94
C LEU A 484 -0.92 -13.87 -39.76
N GLU A 485 -0.84 -12.54 -39.72
CA GLU A 485 0.20 -11.77 -40.41
C GLU A 485 1.60 -12.12 -39.88
N VAL A 486 1.75 -12.18 -38.56
CA VAL A 486 3.01 -12.52 -37.91
C VAL A 486 3.43 -13.96 -38.23
N LEU A 487 2.49 -14.90 -38.25
CA LEU A 487 2.75 -16.29 -38.66
C LEU A 487 3.24 -16.37 -40.11
N VAL A 488 2.57 -15.68 -41.04
CA VAL A 488 2.97 -15.64 -42.46
C VAL A 488 4.40 -15.09 -42.60
N LYS A 489 4.71 -13.99 -41.90
CA LYS A 489 6.05 -13.40 -41.91
C LYS A 489 7.12 -14.36 -41.41
N GLN A 490 6.90 -15.02 -40.27
CA GLN A 490 7.91 -15.96 -39.72
C GLN A 490 8.04 -17.23 -40.58
N GLN A 491 6.94 -17.70 -41.19
CA GLN A 491 7.00 -18.80 -42.14
C GLN A 491 7.85 -18.45 -43.36
N ALA A 492 7.70 -17.24 -43.92
CA ALA A 492 8.49 -16.76 -45.04
C ALA A 492 9.98 -16.61 -44.69
N CYS A 493 10.30 -16.27 -43.44
CA CYS A 493 11.68 -16.18 -42.94
C CYS A 493 12.29 -17.52 -42.52
N GLY A 494 11.52 -18.62 -42.48
CA GLY A 494 11.99 -19.93 -42.02
C GLY A 494 12.32 -20.00 -40.52
N THR A 495 11.84 -19.05 -39.73
CA THR A 495 12.15 -18.90 -38.29
C THR A 495 11.06 -19.47 -37.38
N LEU A 496 9.99 -20.02 -37.95
CA LEU A 496 8.82 -20.49 -37.21
C LEU A 496 9.17 -21.52 -36.12
N SER A 497 9.96 -22.55 -36.44
CA SER A 497 10.36 -23.60 -35.50
C SER A 497 11.22 -23.06 -34.36
N LEU A 498 12.10 -22.08 -34.63
CA LEU A 498 12.92 -21.43 -33.61
C LEU A 498 12.07 -20.63 -32.62
N CYS A 499 11.03 -19.98 -33.11
CA CYS A 499 10.16 -19.14 -32.27
C CYS A 499 9.10 -19.95 -31.51
N LEU A 500 8.70 -21.13 -31.98
CA LEU A 500 7.68 -21.98 -31.32
C LEU A 500 8.27 -23.17 -30.52
N GLY A 501 9.54 -23.50 -30.67
CA GLY A 501 10.15 -24.73 -30.12
C GLY A 501 10.43 -24.77 -28.61
N GLY A 502 9.80 -23.93 -27.78
CA GLY A 502 10.04 -23.89 -26.32
C GLY A 502 9.17 -24.87 -25.52
N GLN A 503 9.66 -25.37 -24.37
CA GLN A 503 8.92 -26.32 -23.51
C GLN A 503 7.69 -25.73 -22.79
N ASP A 504 7.58 -24.40 -22.68
CA ASP A 504 6.46 -23.72 -21.99
C ASP A 504 5.32 -23.27 -22.93
N ASN A 505 5.22 -23.86 -24.13
CA ASN A 505 4.34 -23.33 -25.16
C ASN A 505 2.86 -23.71 -24.93
N THR A 506 2.11 -22.84 -24.26
CA THR A 506 0.65 -23.02 -24.00
C THR A 506 -0.23 -22.61 -25.18
N VAL A 507 0.27 -22.72 -26.42
CA VAL A 507 -0.50 -22.36 -27.63
C VAL A 507 -1.60 -23.40 -27.84
N ASN A 508 -2.84 -22.95 -28.07
CA ASN A 508 -3.96 -23.86 -28.28
C ASN A 508 -3.98 -24.36 -29.73
N HIS A 509 -3.19 -25.40 -30.01
CA HIS A 509 -3.06 -25.99 -31.34
C HIS A 509 -4.39 -26.50 -31.92
N ARG A 510 -5.31 -26.98 -31.08
CA ARG A 510 -6.65 -27.39 -31.51
C ARG A 510 -7.47 -26.20 -32.02
N TYR A 511 -7.30 -25.02 -31.42
CA TYR A 511 -7.97 -23.81 -31.90
C TYR A 511 -7.37 -23.30 -33.21
N LEU A 512 -6.07 -23.44 -33.45
CA LEU A 512 -5.46 -23.13 -34.75
C LEU A 512 -6.11 -23.94 -35.89
N VAL A 513 -6.36 -25.23 -35.65
CA VAL A 513 -7.08 -26.12 -36.59
C VAL A 513 -8.53 -25.65 -36.79
N ARG A 514 -9.18 -25.16 -35.73
CA ARG A 514 -10.52 -24.59 -35.81
C ARG A 514 -10.56 -23.32 -36.66
N ILE A 515 -9.59 -22.41 -36.52
CA ILE A 515 -9.47 -21.21 -37.37
C ILE A 515 -9.39 -21.64 -38.84
N MET A 516 -8.55 -22.62 -39.17
CA MET A 516 -8.46 -23.16 -40.53
C MET A 516 -9.78 -23.75 -41.05
N SER A 517 -10.62 -24.26 -40.16
CA SER A 517 -11.88 -24.91 -40.49
C SER A 517 -13.08 -23.96 -40.52
N HIS A 518 -12.95 -22.70 -40.11
CA HIS A 518 -14.11 -21.81 -40.02
C HIS A 518 -13.88 -20.43 -40.62
N GLU A 519 -12.63 -20.01 -40.82
CA GLU A 519 -12.32 -18.70 -41.36
C GLU A 519 -11.86 -18.77 -42.83
N PRO A 520 -12.20 -17.76 -43.66
CA PRO A 520 -11.70 -17.67 -45.02
C PRO A 520 -10.21 -17.25 -45.02
N LEU A 521 -9.32 -18.21 -45.20
CA LEU A 521 -7.87 -17.99 -45.17
C LEU A 521 -7.25 -17.96 -46.57
N THR A 522 -6.30 -17.05 -46.79
CA THR A 522 -5.42 -17.07 -47.96
C THR A 522 -4.51 -18.31 -47.96
N ALA A 523 -3.91 -18.64 -49.11
CA ALA A 523 -3.00 -19.78 -49.22
C ALA A 523 -1.79 -19.64 -48.28
N GLU A 524 -1.23 -18.43 -48.17
CA GLU A 524 -0.10 -18.11 -47.29
C GLU A 524 -0.46 -18.29 -45.81
N GLN A 525 -1.60 -17.72 -45.39
CA GLN A 525 -2.09 -17.87 -44.01
C GLN A 525 -2.33 -19.33 -43.65
N ARG A 526 -2.89 -20.11 -44.59
CA ARG A 526 -3.14 -21.53 -44.41
C ARG A 526 -1.84 -22.32 -44.24
N ASN A 527 -0.83 -22.04 -45.07
CA ASN A 527 0.47 -22.69 -44.97
C ASN A 527 1.19 -22.32 -43.66
N ALA A 528 1.12 -21.05 -43.25
CA ALA A 528 1.71 -20.60 -41.99
C ALA A 528 1.03 -21.23 -40.76
N LEU A 529 -0.31 -21.38 -40.78
CA LEU A 529 -1.04 -22.09 -39.74
C LEU A 529 -0.72 -23.59 -39.71
N LEU A 530 -0.59 -24.24 -40.87
CA LEU A 530 -0.15 -25.64 -40.94
C LEU A 530 1.24 -25.80 -40.32
N GLY A 531 2.18 -24.92 -40.69
CA GLY A 531 3.49 -24.84 -40.07
C GLY A 531 3.40 -24.72 -38.55
N ALA A 532 2.62 -23.76 -38.06
CA ALA A 532 2.45 -23.54 -36.62
C ALA A 532 1.89 -24.76 -35.91
N VAL A 533 0.83 -25.38 -36.43
CA VAL A 533 0.24 -26.62 -35.89
C VAL A 533 1.29 -27.73 -35.81
N SER A 534 2.15 -27.89 -36.83
CA SER A 534 3.18 -28.92 -36.78
C SER A 534 4.30 -28.67 -35.79
N GLU A 535 4.51 -27.42 -35.37
CA GLU A 535 5.50 -27.07 -34.35
C GLU A 535 4.91 -27.22 -32.94
N VAL A 536 3.65 -26.78 -32.72
CA VAL A 536 3.06 -26.73 -31.37
C VAL A 536 2.25 -27.96 -30.96
N ALA A 537 1.64 -28.70 -31.91
CA ALA A 537 0.81 -29.84 -31.54
C ALA A 537 1.66 -30.98 -30.95
N PRO A 538 1.20 -31.72 -29.93
CA PRO A 538 1.87 -32.96 -29.53
C PRO A 538 1.96 -33.93 -30.72
N TRP A 539 3.09 -34.64 -30.87
CA TRP A 539 3.28 -35.57 -31.99
C TRP A 539 2.17 -36.62 -32.08
N GLU A 540 1.69 -37.09 -30.93
CA GLU A 540 0.62 -38.10 -30.83
C GLU A 540 -0.73 -37.59 -31.34
N GLU A 541 -1.02 -36.29 -31.22
CA GLU A 541 -2.26 -35.68 -31.69
C GLU A 541 -2.19 -35.25 -33.17
N LEU A 542 -0.98 -35.00 -33.69
CA LEU A 542 -0.77 -34.46 -35.04
C LEU A 542 -1.47 -35.29 -36.14
N PRO A 543 -1.41 -36.64 -36.17
CA PRO A 543 -2.13 -37.44 -37.17
C PRO A 543 -3.63 -37.15 -37.22
N GLN A 544 -4.28 -37.04 -36.05
CA GLN A 544 -5.73 -36.85 -35.96
C GLN A 544 -6.13 -35.44 -36.44
N LEU A 545 -5.36 -34.42 -36.03
CA LEU A 545 -5.59 -33.03 -36.41
C LEU A 545 -5.42 -32.84 -37.92
N VAL A 546 -4.35 -33.40 -38.48
CA VAL A 546 -4.06 -33.35 -39.93
C VAL A 546 -5.12 -34.10 -40.73
N THR A 547 -5.60 -35.25 -40.26
CA THR A 547 -6.66 -36.01 -40.95
C THR A 547 -7.94 -35.18 -41.09
N THR A 548 -8.29 -34.42 -40.05
CA THR A 548 -9.42 -33.48 -40.10
C THR A 548 -9.21 -32.40 -41.17
N LEU A 549 -7.99 -31.88 -41.28
CA LEU A 549 -7.64 -30.87 -42.28
C LEU A 549 -7.54 -31.45 -43.71
N LEU A 550 -7.13 -32.71 -43.87
CA LEU A 550 -7.02 -33.40 -45.16
C LEU A 550 -8.37 -33.51 -45.88
N GLN A 551 -9.46 -33.72 -45.12
CA GLN A 551 -10.82 -33.78 -45.68
C GLN A 551 -11.23 -32.44 -46.31
N ARG A 552 -10.78 -31.33 -45.73
CA ARG A 552 -11.18 -29.98 -46.15
C ARG A 552 -10.23 -29.35 -47.16
N TYR A 553 -8.93 -29.63 -47.04
CA TYR A 553 -7.87 -29.05 -47.86
C TYR A 553 -6.88 -30.12 -48.34
N PRO A 554 -7.32 -31.10 -49.16
CA PRO A 554 -6.51 -32.27 -49.49
C PRO A 554 -5.19 -31.90 -50.19
N GLY A 555 -5.19 -30.97 -51.14
CA GLY A 555 -3.97 -30.56 -51.85
C GLY A 555 -2.90 -29.96 -50.93
N PRO A 556 -3.18 -28.81 -50.27
CA PRO A 556 -2.21 -28.15 -49.41
C PRO A 556 -1.70 -29.03 -48.25
N VAL A 557 -2.60 -29.79 -47.61
CA VAL A 557 -2.23 -30.61 -46.45
C VAL A 557 -1.37 -31.81 -46.87
N ARG A 558 -1.62 -32.42 -48.03
CA ARG A 558 -0.75 -33.47 -48.57
C ARG A 558 0.65 -32.94 -48.92
N ALA A 559 0.71 -31.81 -49.59
CA ALA A 559 2.00 -31.16 -49.92
C ALA A 559 2.79 -30.86 -48.65
N PHE A 560 2.10 -30.35 -47.61
CA PHE A 560 2.68 -30.08 -46.31
C PHE A 560 3.21 -31.34 -45.61
N LEU A 561 2.44 -32.43 -45.56
CA LEU A 561 2.89 -33.69 -44.95
C LEU A 561 4.11 -34.29 -45.67
N ILE A 562 4.14 -34.21 -47.01
CA ILE A 562 5.30 -34.64 -47.79
C ILE A 562 6.51 -33.77 -47.42
N ALA A 563 6.35 -32.46 -47.29
CA ALA A 563 7.42 -31.57 -46.85
C ALA A 563 7.92 -31.92 -45.45
N LEU A 564 7.02 -32.13 -44.48
CA LEU A 564 7.38 -32.53 -43.11
C LEU A 564 8.16 -33.86 -43.07
N SER A 565 7.78 -34.85 -43.89
CA SER A 565 8.48 -36.14 -43.95
C SER A 565 9.94 -36.04 -44.43
N ARG A 566 10.29 -34.91 -45.07
CA ARG A 566 11.61 -34.61 -45.61
C ARG A 566 12.47 -33.73 -44.69
N ASN A 567 11.96 -33.32 -43.52
CA ASN A 567 12.74 -32.55 -42.55
C ASN A 567 14.03 -33.30 -42.11
N PRO A 568 15.06 -32.57 -41.65
CA PRO A 568 16.28 -33.17 -41.11
C PRO A 568 16.00 -33.93 -39.81
N ASP A 569 16.87 -34.90 -39.48
CA ASP A 569 16.71 -35.74 -38.28
C ASP A 569 16.66 -34.91 -36.98
N ASP A 570 17.40 -33.80 -36.92
CA ASP A 570 17.40 -32.85 -35.79
C ASP A 570 16.00 -32.31 -35.47
N TRP A 571 15.18 -32.05 -36.49
CA TRP A 571 13.80 -31.61 -36.28
C TRP A 571 12.97 -32.71 -35.59
N PHE A 572 13.14 -33.97 -36.00
CA PHE A 572 12.45 -35.10 -35.37
C PHE A 572 12.95 -35.35 -33.94
N HIS A 573 14.25 -35.15 -33.68
CA HIS A 573 14.80 -35.22 -32.33
C HIS A 573 14.16 -34.18 -31.40
N GLY A 574 13.85 -32.98 -31.90
CA GLY A 574 13.14 -31.94 -31.14
C GLY A 574 11.65 -32.19 -30.94
N ARG A 575 11.00 -32.96 -31.83
CA ARG A 575 9.53 -33.14 -31.85
C ARG A 575 9.02 -34.45 -31.25
N LEU A 576 9.80 -35.52 -31.34
CA LEU A 576 9.39 -36.84 -30.84
C LEU A 576 9.69 -36.97 -29.33
N PRO A 577 8.77 -37.50 -28.52
CA PRO A 577 8.96 -37.59 -27.07
C PRO A 577 10.00 -38.66 -26.69
N GLY A 578 10.91 -38.33 -25.76
CA GLY A 578 11.90 -39.25 -25.18
C GLY A 578 13.18 -39.39 -26.00
N ARG A 579 13.99 -40.43 -25.73
CA ARG A 579 15.20 -40.71 -26.53
C ARG A 579 14.79 -41.27 -27.90
N VAL A 580 15.13 -40.55 -28.96
CA VAL A 580 14.75 -40.87 -30.33
C VAL A 580 15.95 -41.47 -31.05
N GLY A 581 15.82 -42.71 -31.53
CA GLY A 581 16.80 -43.34 -32.43
C GLY A 581 16.37 -43.27 -33.90
N ALA A 582 17.30 -43.55 -34.82
CA ALA A 582 17.07 -43.50 -36.27
C ALA A 582 15.86 -44.34 -36.72
N THR A 583 15.60 -45.50 -36.08
CA THR A 583 14.42 -46.35 -36.35
C THR A 583 13.11 -45.60 -36.13
N ARG A 584 13.00 -44.85 -35.02
CA ARG A 584 11.79 -44.12 -34.65
C ARG A 584 11.56 -42.91 -35.55
N ILE A 585 12.63 -42.25 -35.97
CA ILE A 585 12.58 -41.18 -36.99
C ILE A 585 12.07 -41.74 -38.32
N ARG A 586 12.58 -42.90 -38.76
CA ARG A 586 12.13 -43.56 -39.98
C ARG A 586 10.64 -43.93 -39.92
N GLN A 587 10.17 -44.44 -38.78
CA GLN A 587 8.75 -44.72 -38.56
C GLN A 587 7.89 -43.45 -38.62
N ALA A 588 8.35 -42.36 -37.99
CA ALA A 588 7.67 -41.06 -38.04
C ALA A 588 7.55 -40.51 -39.48
N ARG A 589 8.65 -40.58 -40.26
CA ARG A 589 8.64 -40.21 -41.69
C ARG A 589 7.64 -41.06 -42.49
N LEU A 590 7.66 -42.38 -42.29
CA LEU A 590 6.72 -43.30 -42.93
C LEU A 590 5.27 -42.98 -42.58
N GLN A 591 4.97 -42.68 -41.32
CA GLN A 591 3.63 -42.30 -40.87
C GLN A 591 3.14 -41.02 -41.57
N LEU A 592 3.97 -39.98 -41.65
CA LEU A 592 3.63 -38.74 -42.36
C LEU A 592 3.39 -38.98 -43.86
N THR A 593 4.25 -39.78 -44.51
CA THR A 593 4.08 -40.15 -45.93
C THR A 593 2.81 -40.96 -46.15
N GLN A 594 2.51 -41.92 -45.27
CA GLN A 594 1.28 -42.72 -45.35
C GLN A 594 0.04 -41.83 -45.24
N LEU A 595 0.01 -40.91 -44.26
CA LEU A 595 -1.08 -39.93 -44.11
C LEU A 595 -1.26 -39.06 -45.36
N ALA A 596 -0.17 -38.62 -45.99
CA ALA A 596 -0.24 -37.84 -47.23
C ALA A 596 -0.84 -38.62 -48.42
N LEU A 597 -0.68 -39.94 -48.43
CA LEU A 597 -1.15 -40.81 -49.50
C LEU A 597 -2.57 -41.36 -49.24
N MET A 598 -3.16 -41.10 -48.07
CA MET A 598 -4.51 -41.57 -47.77
C MET A 598 -5.57 -40.96 -48.72
N PRO A 599 -6.52 -41.76 -49.22
CA PRO A 599 -7.63 -41.25 -50.03
C PRO A 599 -8.54 -40.36 -49.17
N GLY A 600 -8.95 -39.20 -49.70
CA GLY A 600 -9.63 -38.13 -48.97
C GLY A 600 -11.05 -38.43 -48.45
N GLY A 601 -11.46 -39.70 -48.42
CA GLY A 601 -12.78 -40.16 -47.97
C GLY A 601 -12.76 -41.34 -47.00
N TRP A 602 -11.61 -41.68 -46.40
CA TRP A 602 -11.52 -42.79 -45.44
C TRP A 602 -11.93 -42.34 -44.02
N SER A 603 -13.19 -42.61 -43.67
CA SER A 603 -13.81 -42.26 -42.38
C SER A 603 -13.71 -43.36 -41.31
N GLY A 604 -12.88 -44.39 -41.49
CA GLY A 604 -13.00 -45.63 -40.72
C GLY A 604 -11.70 -46.32 -40.39
N MET A 605 -10.87 -45.72 -39.55
CA MET A 605 -9.92 -46.48 -38.73
C MET A 605 -9.55 -45.64 -37.50
N THR A 606 -10.24 -45.88 -36.40
CA THR A 606 -9.69 -45.60 -35.07
C THR A 606 -8.32 -46.26 -34.98
N THR A 607 -7.28 -45.45 -34.89
CA THR A 607 -5.91 -45.90 -34.65
C THR A 607 -5.88 -46.75 -33.38
N ASN A 608 -5.67 -48.06 -33.53
CA ASN A 608 -5.36 -48.97 -32.43
C ASN A 608 -4.09 -48.47 -31.75
N SER A 609 -4.23 -47.90 -30.55
CA SER A 609 -3.15 -47.52 -29.65
C SER A 609 -2.52 -48.76 -28.99
N ARG A 610 -1.93 -49.66 -29.78
CA ARG A 610 -1.22 -50.87 -29.28
C ARG A 610 0.22 -50.96 -29.80
N LEU A 611 0.96 -49.85 -29.74
CA LEU A 611 2.40 -49.85 -30.02
C LEU A 611 3.25 -49.28 -28.87
N ASN A 612 2.68 -49.07 -27.69
CA ASN A 612 3.39 -48.64 -26.47
C ASN A 612 3.09 -49.55 -25.26
N GLU A 613 3.16 -50.87 -25.43
CA GLU A 613 3.36 -51.75 -24.27
C GLU A 613 4.86 -52.02 -24.13
N PRO A 614 5.48 -51.74 -22.97
CA PRO A 614 6.81 -52.27 -22.68
C PRO A 614 6.72 -53.81 -22.63
N PRO A 615 7.79 -54.55 -22.96
CA PRO A 615 7.77 -55.99 -22.87
C PRO A 615 7.44 -56.39 -21.42
N THR A 616 6.31 -57.07 -21.27
CA THR A 616 5.84 -57.57 -19.98
C THR A 616 6.79 -58.65 -19.46
N ALA A 617 7.09 -58.55 -18.17
CA ALA A 617 8.04 -59.34 -17.39
C ALA A 617 7.63 -60.82 -17.17
N ALA A 618 7.22 -61.52 -18.23
CA ALA A 618 6.72 -62.89 -18.17
C ALA A 618 7.52 -63.91 -18.99
N SER A 619 8.63 -63.52 -19.64
CA SER A 619 9.49 -64.47 -20.38
C SER A 619 10.91 -64.66 -19.82
N GLU A 620 11.28 -63.95 -18.74
CA GLU A 620 12.59 -64.12 -18.07
C GLU A 620 12.55 -65.06 -16.83
N ALA A 621 11.37 -65.61 -16.49
CA ALA A 621 11.23 -66.54 -15.37
C ALA A 621 11.68 -67.99 -15.67
N GLN A 622 12.24 -68.27 -16.85
CA GLN A 622 12.76 -69.61 -17.22
C GLN A 622 14.26 -69.64 -17.57
N ALA A 623 14.99 -68.53 -17.42
CA ALA A 623 16.42 -68.49 -17.74
C ALA A 623 17.35 -68.05 -16.57
N GLN A 624 16.81 -67.78 -15.38
CA GLN A 624 17.58 -67.28 -14.23
C GLN A 624 17.64 -68.27 -13.03
N VAL A 625 17.55 -69.58 -13.28
CA VAL A 625 17.79 -70.64 -12.26
C VAL A 625 19.24 -71.14 -12.24
N ALA A 626 20.12 -70.64 -13.12
CA ALA A 626 21.47 -71.18 -13.26
C ALA A 626 22.62 -70.25 -12.81
N ARG A 627 22.35 -69.05 -12.29
CA ARG A 627 23.42 -68.12 -11.90
C ARG A 627 23.00 -67.26 -10.72
N ASN A 628 23.30 -67.75 -9.51
CA ASN A 628 23.94 -66.99 -8.43
C ASN A 628 23.77 -67.75 -7.11
N SER A 629 24.57 -68.79 -6.95
CA SER A 629 25.15 -69.09 -5.65
C SER A 629 26.19 -68.01 -5.32
N ALA A 630 26.06 -67.43 -4.13
CA ALA A 630 27.13 -67.08 -3.22
C ALA A 630 27.21 -65.60 -2.77
N PHE A 631 27.38 -65.47 -1.45
CA PHE A 631 27.82 -64.33 -0.64
C PHE A 631 26.84 -63.16 -0.50
N GLU A 632 26.11 -63.06 0.60
CA GLU A 632 26.47 -62.74 2.00
C GLU A 632 26.01 -61.32 2.34
N ASP A 633 25.08 -61.31 3.30
CA ASP A 633 24.57 -60.24 4.17
C ASP A 633 25.69 -59.44 4.91
N PRO A 634 25.43 -58.43 5.78
CA PRO A 634 24.18 -57.72 6.10
C PRO A 634 24.35 -56.20 6.44
N LEU A 635 23.25 -55.59 6.92
CA LEU A 635 23.13 -54.48 7.91
C LEU A 635 22.85 -53.05 7.41
N GLY A 636 21.66 -52.57 7.81
CA GLY A 636 21.56 -51.33 8.58
C GLY A 636 20.68 -50.23 8.00
N SER A 637 19.39 -50.21 8.34
CA SER A 637 18.53 -49.02 8.23
C SER A 637 17.99 -48.61 9.60
N TYR A 638 18.46 -47.45 10.08
CA TYR A 638 17.87 -46.71 11.20
C TYR A 638 16.85 -45.70 10.67
N LEU A 639 15.71 -45.68 11.34
CA LEU A 639 14.60 -44.73 11.19
C LEU A 639 14.96 -43.38 11.82
N THR A 640 14.60 -42.27 11.15
CA THR A 640 14.26 -40.99 11.79
C THR A 640 13.08 -40.29 11.09
N PRO A 641 12.29 -39.47 11.82
CA PRO A 641 10.93 -39.07 11.45
C PRO A 641 10.81 -37.58 11.01
N PRO A 642 9.60 -37.07 10.69
CA PRO A 642 9.43 -35.83 9.92
C PRO A 642 9.02 -34.59 10.74
N THR A 643 9.39 -33.43 10.18
CA THR A 643 8.70 -32.11 10.12
C THR A 643 7.97 -31.54 11.35
N HIS A 644 8.46 -30.38 11.81
CA HIS A 644 7.70 -29.42 12.62
C HIS A 644 7.24 -28.19 11.81
N ILE A 645 6.01 -27.80 12.11
CA ILE A 645 5.21 -26.69 11.61
C ILE A 645 5.60 -25.37 12.32
N ARG A 646 5.51 -24.27 11.57
CA ARG A 646 5.71 -22.87 11.99
C ARG A 646 4.64 -22.37 12.96
N ARG A 647 5.06 -21.50 13.89
CA ARG A 647 4.39 -20.24 14.22
C ARG A 647 5.37 -19.11 14.00
#